data_AF-A0A2H9L6Y1-F1
#
_entry.id   AF-A0A2H9L6Y1-F1
#
_cell.length_a   1.000
_cell.length_b   1.000
_cell.length_c   1.000
_cell.angle_alpha   90.00
_cell.angle_beta   90.00
_cell.angle_gamma   90.00
#
_symmetry.space_group_name_H-M   'P 1'
#
loop_
_entity.id
_entity.type
_entity.pdbx_description
1 polymer ?
#
loop_
_entity_poly.entity_id
_entity_poly.type
_entity_poly.pdbx_seq_one_letter_code
_entity_poly.pdbx_strand_id
1 'polypeptide(L)'
;MIKKSGLLSGPIRIITKKYYFTINKKFQPVERYAITRHDSGIKSTLEQAIKKLTRKNDAPDGGRVKKAEYEQLMIPWYIFKLMGVILILSGVGLGFIVFQNYISPGAWQIHPATPPTLHYEIADKAMLSSGSDENQDTLKKDTTAFVLLNITSRMLDNVTVKMKVYARQAPENIYLLDIPQMRTQDSYSEFVNTLSGMFTSIGTRLNIVGIADLEGIPPNSVIIVPTTYIPASLLGLEESQQTLQTLMGRGITIIYIGLPFDAAIMKDGKINPIPPAVYDKYGLQFNYGASPAYIDLVEDLNNPRFYYEDNEYTIQASYTHAGQITVSVLNGYGIYNVQMGDGNLIIVPQAFDGAWLKSGRAAAANIFTLVDEIPWLDETISNSYPVYLGKWNGSFILPIYTQAFEAKSGYVRLVIDGYSDGKILGMREQFYLQKGLESNIYIKKGPIVIPTYVNNGDTKVTLVINEQSQQQKKLDFQILDRGTVIDTQSLSDGEINLQVTRIPNIQMKVVVPPGVYVLRVVDKGKHTYAQALLDVSDVYIAYGKSFDARDYIKGVFKFDVMDRFGERLMLNDVKVMIDNDTAKVYEFKGVNNIALYEVHLSEGPHEFAFTFGGRYTKRLTDEYIRPRFELIENPVNFTLIVIAIGTFGAAFFFKPKERLIYNLDIPDFPPVMAQKLFVKKSAVLGLFNTINTDYGWANMPLRAEELKKGLRTKLTYMGKPLVIGDYNLERILDVLMAKKQVEEHLQYYSLTEWAAADGKSLRFLSMGRAMRDICLKYIIKFTKGGGNDSYDMMLVVGKEIMCVNFFDSDYGVIPKLLKNSHDYRSILLFEDRWSKNRFMEQFNSTQKEMVMLKINHQYGRILLLTVDEADKFLSEVKGMRK
;
A
#
# COMPACT_ATOMS: atom_id res chain seq x y z
N MET A 1 22.67 -57.91 51.54
CA MET A 1 24.13 -57.68 51.55
C MET A 1 24.72 -58.14 50.21
N ILE A 2 25.19 -57.17 49.42
CA ILE A 2 26.19 -57.12 48.33
C ILE A 2 26.46 -58.38 47.45
N LYS A 3 26.34 -58.20 46.13
CA LYS A 3 27.33 -58.65 45.14
C LYS A 3 27.40 -57.69 43.93
N LYS A 4 28.62 -57.50 43.43
CA LYS A 4 29.12 -56.47 42.49
C LYS A 4 29.70 -57.15 41.22
N SER A 5 30.03 -56.33 40.21
CA SER A 5 30.82 -56.57 38.98
C SER A 5 30.09 -57.26 37.81
N GLY A 6 30.27 -56.90 36.53
CA GLY A 6 31.09 -55.89 35.85
C GLY A 6 31.47 -56.35 34.43
N LEU A 7 31.30 -55.48 33.42
CA LEU A 7 32.00 -55.34 32.11
C LEU A 7 32.34 -56.57 31.24
N LEU A 8 32.09 -56.46 29.91
CA LEU A 8 33.09 -56.71 28.87
C LEU A 8 32.72 -56.07 27.52
N SER A 9 33.74 -55.51 26.88
CA SER A 9 33.82 -54.76 25.63
C SER A 9 34.43 -55.61 24.51
N GLY A 10 33.99 -55.41 23.26
CA GLY A 10 34.70 -55.87 22.06
C GLY A 10 34.26 -55.09 20.80
N PRO A 11 35.17 -54.56 19.97
CA PRO A 11 34.83 -53.74 18.80
C PRO A 11 34.31 -54.59 17.62
N ILE A 12 33.23 -54.11 16.98
CA ILE A 12 32.67 -54.68 15.75
C ILE A 12 33.63 -54.37 14.58
N ARG A 13 34.24 -55.41 14.01
CA ARG A 13 35.04 -55.33 12.78
C ARG A 13 34.12 -55.17 11.56
N ILE A 14 34.26 -54.07 10.83
CA ILE A 14 33.64 -53.89 9.50
C ILE A 14 34.55 -54.56 8.46
N ILE A 15 34.05 -55.59 7.78
CA ILE A 15 34.73 -56.28 6.67
C ILE A 15 34.21 -55.69 5.35
N THR A 16 35.04 -54.92 4.65
CA THR A 16 34.74 -54.47 3.27
C THR A 16 35.05 -55.60 2.29
N LYS A 17 34.03 -56.23 1.68
CA LYS A 17 34.18 -57.11 0.52
C LYS A 17 34.12 -56.26 -0.76
N LYS A 18 35.11 -56.41 -1.64
CA LYS A 18 35.12 -55.82 -2.98
C LYS A 18 34.65 -56.86 -4.00
N TYR A 19 33.69 -56.51 -4.84
CA TYR A 19 33.28 -57.31 -5.98
C TYR A 19 33.76 -56.64 -7.27
N TYR A 20 34.31 -57.43 -8.19
CA TYR A 20 34.74 -56.99 -9.51
C TYR A 20 33.75 -57.55 -10.54
N PHE A 21 33.15 -56.68 -11.34
CA PHE A 21 32.36 -57.08 -12.50
C PHE A 21 33.06 -56.60 -13.76
N THR A 22 33.40 -57.52 -14.65
CA THR A 22 33.95 -57.22 -15.98
C THR A 22 32.80 -57.22 -16.98
N ILE A 23 32.25 -56.05 -17.31
CA ILE A 23 31.21 -55.94 -18.35
C ILE A 23 31.88 -55.56 -19.66
N ASN A 24 32.13 -56.57 -20.50
CA ASN A 24 32.47 -56.38 -21.91
C ASN A 24 31.19 -56.28 -22.72
N LYS A 25 30.71 -55.06 -23.00
CA LYS A 25 29.91 -54.73 -24.21
C LYS A 25 29.70 -53.21 -24.30
N LYS A 26 30.03 -52.64 -25.47
CA LYS A 26 29.76 -51.24 -25.82
C LYS A 26 28.25 -51.05 -25.99
N PHE A 27 27.65 -50.16 -25.21
CA PHE A 27 26.33 -49.60 -25.50
C PHE A 27 26.49 -48.18 -26.05
N GLN A 28 25.90 -47.94 -27.22
CA GLN A 28 25.76 -46.60 -27.79
C GLN A 28 24.59 -45.88 -27.11
N PRO A 29 24.70 -44.59 -26.76
CA PRO A 29 23.63 -43.84 -26.14
C PRO A 29 22.53 -43.50 -27.16
N VAL A 30 21.28 -43.79 -26.80
CA VAL A 30 20.10 -43.21 -27.44
C VAL A 30 19.66 -42.03 -26.58
N GLU A 31 19.72 -40.82 -27.15
CA GLU A 31 19.27 -39.58 -26.51
C GLU A 31 17.76 -39.62 -26.26
N ARG A 32 17.36 -39.76 -24.99
CA ARG A 32 16.08 -39.22 -24.50
C ARG A 32 16.26 -38.70 -23.07
N TYR A 33 15.62 -37.56 -22.83
CA TYR A 33 15.39 -36.82 -21.57
C TYR A 33 16.25 -35.57 -21.34
N ALA A 34 15.50 -34.49 -21.18
CA ALA A 34 15.93 -33.09 -21.19
C ALA A 34 16.45 -32.62 -19.83
N ILE A 35 17.35 -31.64 -19.91
CA ILE A 35 17.99 -30.94 -18.81
C ILE A 35 16.94 -30.11 -18.04
N THR A 36 16.85 -30.31 -16.73
CA THR A 36 16.30 -29.32 -15.79
C THR A 36 17.42 -28.83 -14.89
N ARG A 37 17.75 -27.54 -15.00
CA ARG A 37 18.67 -26.85 -14.09
C ARG A 37 17.96 -26.63 -12.76
N HIS A 38 18.63 -26.96 -11.66
CA HIS A 38 18.22 -26.54 -10.33
C HIS A 38 19.32 -25.66 -9.73
N ASP A 39 18.95 -24.43 -9.38
CA ASP A 39 19.77 -23.46 -8.66
C ASP A 39 20.30 -24.05 -7.34
N SER A 40 21.61 -23.89 -7.11
CA SER A 40 22.27 -24.27 -5.86
C SER A 40 22.53 -23.03 -5.01
N GLY A 41 21.71 -22.86 -3.97
CA GLY A 41 21.87 -21.83 -2.94
C GLY A 41 23.10 -22.08 -2.06
N ILE A 42 23.94 -21.05 -1.97
CA ILE A 42 25.18 -20.94 -1.19
C ILE A 42 24.87 -20.80 0.31
N LYS A 43 24.40 -21.86 0.97
CA LYS A 43 24.16 -21.82 2.44
C LYS A 43 24.72 -22.98 3.26
N SER A 44 25.32 -24.02 2.67
CA SER A 44 25.79 -25.19 3.44
C SER A 44 27.31 -25.30 3.62
N THR A 45 28.11 -24.46 2.97
CA THR A 45 29.59 -24.58 2.96
C THR A 45 30.28 -23.88 4.15
N LEU A 46 29.61 -22.93 4.82
CA LEU A 46 30.20 -22.16 5.91
C LEU A 46 30.16 -22.90 7.27
N GLU A 47 29.14 -23.73 7.51
CA GLU A 47 28.99 -24.45 8.79
C GLU A 47 29.91 -25.67 8.91
N GLN A 48 30.32 -26.28 7.79
CA GLN A 48 31.22 -27.43 7.79
C GLN A 48 32.69 -27.04 8.03
N ALA A 49 33.07 -25.79 7.78
CA ALA A 49 34.42 -25.28 8.01
C ALA A 49 34.72 -25.02 9.50
N ILE A 50 33.71 -24.65 10.30
CA ILE A 50 33.87 -24.29 11.70
C ILE A 50 33.99 -25.53 12.62
N LYS A 51 33.40 -26.68 12.22
CA LYS A 51 33.41 -27.90 13.04
C LYS A 51 34.69 -28.74 12.97
N LYS A 52 35.61 -28.44 12.05
CA LYS A 52 36.90 -29.15 11.89
C LYS A 52 38.07 -28.54 12.66
N LEU A 53 37.87 -27.39 13.33
CA LEU A 53 38.95 -26.69 14.05
C LEU A 53 39.04 -27.02 15.55
N THR A 54 38.21 -27.92 16.08
CA THR A 54 38.24 -28.30 17.51
C THR A 54 38.11 -29.80 17.72
N ARG A 55 39.22 -30.54 17.56
CA ARG A 55 39.54 -31.68 18.45
C ARG A 55 41.01 -32.06 18.36
N LYS A 56 41.59 -32.17 19.56
CA LYS A 56 43.01 -32.25 19.91
C LYS A 56 43.36 -33.73 20.19
N ASN A 57 44.53 -34.13 19.69
CA ASN A 57 45.47 -35.21 20.03
C ASN A 57 45.00 -36.46 20.81
N ASP A 58 45.39 -37.63 20.29
CA ASP A 58 46.25 -38.60 21.00
C ASP A 58 47.04 -39.46 19.98
N ALA A 59 48.29 -39.77 20.32
CA ALA A 59 49.26 -40.63 19.61
C ALA A 59 49.75 -41.71 20.61
N PRO A 60 50.75 -42.59 20.33
CA PRO A 60 51.36 -43.08 19.08
C PRO A 60 51.48 -44.64 19.05
N ASP A 61 52.06 -45.20 17.97
CA ASP A 61 52.86 -46.47 17.85
C ASP A 61 52.56 -47.12 16.49
N GLY A 62 53.49 -47.63 15.67
CA GLY A 62 54.94 -47.74 15.73
C GLY A 62 55.39 -48.63 14.55
N GLY A 63 56.51 -48.29 13.90
CA GLY A 63 57.32 -49.15 12.99
C GLY A 63 56.67 -49.56 11.65
N ARG A 64 57.36 -49.72 10.51
CA ARG A 64 58.77 -49.76 10.12
C ARG A 64 58.82 -49.67 8.56
N VAL A 65 59.81 -48.95 8.00
CA VAL A 65 60.72 -49.36 6.88
C VAL A 65 60.08 -49.61 5.47
N LYS A 66 60.55 -49.13 4.30
CA LYS A 66 61.70 -48.34 3.78
C LYS A 66 61.45 -48.00 2.28
N LYS A 67 62.13 -46.94 1.79
CA LYS A 67 62.62 -46.66 0.40
C LYS A 67 61.57 -46.34 -0.69
N ALA A 68 61.77 -45.40 -1.62
CA ALA A 68 62.92 -44.60 -2.04
C ALA A 68 62.49 -43.23 -2.59
N GLU A 69 63.46 -42.32 -2.69
CA GLU A 69 63.41 -40.90 -3.04
C GLU A 69 62.81 -40.56 -4.41
N TYR A 70 62.12 -39.41 -4.46
CA TYR A 70 62.35 -38.39 -5.49
C TYR A 70 62.05 -37.02 -4.87
N GLU A 71 63.09 -36.23 -4.61
CA GLU A 71 62.97 -34.84 -4.15
C GLU A 71 62.42 -33.97 -5.30
N GLN A 72 61.20 -33.46 -5.12
CA GLN A 72 60.74 -32.24 -5.78
C GLN A 72 60.51 -31.19 -4.71
N LEU A 73 61.04 -29.98 -4.93
CA LEU A 73 60.89 -28.79 -4.09
C LEU A 73 59.40 -28.58 -3.71
N MET A 74 58.98 -29.09 -2.56
CA MET A 74 57.72 -28.71 -1.93
C MET A 74 57.96 -27.43 -1.15
N ILE A 75 57.48 -26.29 -1.68
CA ILE A 75 57.16 -25.14 -0.82
C ILE A 75 56.20 -25.69 0.23
N PRO A 76 56.56 -25.69 1.51
CA PRO A 76 55.87 -26.51 2.47
C PRO A 76 54.49 -25.90 2.75
N TRP A 77 53.47 -26.73 2.53
CA TRP A 77 52.02 -26.47 2.67
C TRP A 77 51.62 -25.68 3.95
N TYR A 78 52.46 -25.65 4.99
CA TYR A 78 52.20 -24.87 6.19
C TYR A 78 52.16 -23.35 5.96
N ILE A 79 52.89 -22.81 4.97
CA ILE A 79 52.90 -21.36 4.68
C ILE A 79 51.52 -20.91 4.17
N PHE A 80 50.88 -21.72 3.31
CA PHE A 80 49.52 -21.46 2.84
C PHE A 80 48.45 -21.59 3.93
N LYS A 81 48.64 -22.52 4.89
CA LYS A 81 47.77 -22.57 6.08
C LYS A 81 47.90 -21.31 6.95
N LEU A 82 49.12 -20.78 7.10
CA LEU A 82 49.37 -19.59 7.92
C LEU A 82 48.70 -18.35 7.32
N MET A 83 48.81 -18.15 6.00
CA MET A 83 48.14 -17.04 5.31
C MET A 83 46.60 -17.13 5.39
N GLY A 84 46.04 -18.33 5.26
CA GLY A 84 44.59 -18.53 5.41
C GLY A 84 44.08 -18.20 6.81
N VAL A 85 44.85 -18.53 7.85
CA VAL A 85 44.50 -18.21 9.24
C VAL A 85 44.56 -16.71 9.52
N ILE A 86 45.56 -16.00 8.97
CA ILE A 86 45.68 -14.54 9.13
C ILE A 86 44.48 -13.82 8.49
N LEU A 87 44.05 -14.25 7.30
CA LEU A 87 42.89 -13.68 6.59
C LEU A 87 41.56 -13.88 7.36
N ILE A 88 41.37 -15.04 7.97
CA ILE A 88 40.18 -15.34 8.78
C ILE A 88 40.18 -14.49 10.05
N LEU A 89 41.32 -14.35 10.72
CA LEU A 89 41.44 -13.52 11.93
C LEU A 89 41.19 -12.04 11.65
N SER A 90 41.64 -11.52 10.51
CA SER A 90 41.33 -10.14 10.09
C SER A 90 39.84 -9.92 9.80
N GLY A 91 39.16 -10.91 9.20
CA GLY A 91 37.71 -10.84 8.93
C GLY A 91 36.86 -10.86 10.21
N VAL A 92 37.24 -11.69 11.19
CA VAL A 92 36.55 -11.75 12.49
C VAL A 92 36.78 -10.48 13.31
N GLY A 93 37.99 -9.89 13.25
CA GLY A 93 38.30 -8.63 13.93
C GLY A 93 37.46 -7.45 13.42
N LEU A 94 37.29 -7.34 12.10
CA LEU A 94 36.43 -6.30 11.50
C LEU A 94 34.94 -6.49 11.84
N GLY A 95 34.46 -7.74 11.86
CA GLY A 95 33.07 -8.04 12.24
C GLY A 95 32.76 -7.69 13.71
N PHE A 96 33.74 -7.84 14.61
CA PHE A 96 33.57 -7.51 16.02
C PHE A 96 33.51 -5.99 16.27
N ILE A 97 34.27 -5.20 15.51
CA ILE A 97 34.26 -3.72 15.61
C ILE A 97 32.91 -3.16 15.10
N VAL A 98 32.35 -3.73 14.03
CA VAL A 98 31.02 -3.33 13.53
C VAL A 98 29.91 -3.68 14.53
N PHE A 99 30.02 -4.84 15.20
CA PHE A 99 29.02 -5.28 16.17
C PHE A 99 28.99 -4.43 17.45
N GLN A 100 30.15 -3.99 17.95
CA GLN A 100 30.25 -3.12 19.13
C GLN A 100 29.64 -1.73 18.91
N ASN A 101 29.66 -1.20 17.67
CA ASN A 101 29.10 0.11 17.36
C ASN A 101 27.57 0.13 17.20
N TYR A 102 26.90 -1.03 17.14
CA TYR A 102 25.45 -1.11 16.89
C TYR A 102 24.59 -1.42 18.12
N ILE A 103 25.19 -1.73 19.28
CA ILE A 103 24.44 -2.12 20.49
C ILE A 103 24.80 -1.20 21.65
N SER A 104 24.21 0.00 21.66
CA SER A 104 24.10 0.82 22.86
C SER A 104 22.68 0.68 23.45
N PRO A 105 22.52 0.08 24.64
CA PRO A 105 21.22 -0.05 25.28
C PRO A 105 20.86 1.24 26.05
N GLY A 106 20.20 2.18 25.36
CA GLY A 106 19.54 3.32 25.99
C GLY A 106 18.16 2.91 26.51
N ALA A 107 18.04 2.69 27.81
CA ALA A 107 16.76 2.44 28.48
C ALA A 107 15.96 3.75 28.57
N TRP A 108 14.89 3.85 27.78
CA TRP A 108 13.95 4.98 27.83
C TRP A 108 13.00 4.83 29.02
N GLN A 109 13.07 5.76 29.97
CA GLN A 109 12.07 5.91 31.02
C GLN A 109 10.81 6.52 30.42
N ILE A 110 9.70 5.78 30.46
CA ILE A 110 8.40 6.24 29.97
C ILE A 110 7.71 7.02 31.09
N HIS A 111 7.79 8.35 31.05
CA HIS A 111 6.86 9.20 31.79
C HIS A 111 5.52 9.26 31.04
N PRO A 112 4.37 9.30 31.73
CA PRO A 112 3.08 9.47 31.08
C PRO A 112 3.05 10.83 30.37
N ALA A 113 3.15 10.80 29.04
CA ALA A 113 3.14 12.00 28.21
C ALA A 113 1.78 12.69 28.33
N THR A 114 1.79 13.99 28.59
CA THR A 114 0.62 14.84 28.36
C THR A 114 0.15 14.67 26.91
N PRO A 115 -1.18 14.62 26.65
CA PRO A 115 -1.67 14.39 25.30
C PRO A 115 -1.23 15.52 24.36
N PRO A 116 -0.90 15.20 23.10
CA PRO A 116 -0.57 16.23 22.11
C PRO A 116 -1.77 17.16 21.89
N THR A 117 -1.49 18.44 21.64
CA THR A 117 -2.52 19.44 21.33
C THR A 117 -2.12 20.24 20.09
N LEU A 118 -3.10 20.55 19.26
CA LEU A 118 -2.97 21.38 18.08
C LEU A 118 -4.10 22.42 18.11
N HIS A 119 -3.78 23.69 17.91
CA HIS A 119 -4.73 24.78 17.73
C HIS A 119 -4.24 25.69 16.60
N TYR A 120 -5.15 26.26 15.83
CA TYR A 120 -4.82 27.26 14.82
C TYR A 120 -5.83 28.41 14.83
N GLU A 121 -5.38 29.54 14.32
CA GLU A 121 -6.20 30.72 14.01
C GLU A 121 -5.79 31.25 12.64
N ILE A 122 -6.77 31.65 11.82
CA ILE A 122 -6.50 32.35 10.56
C ILE A 122 -6.34 33.84 10.88
N ALA A 123 -5.09 34.32 10.89
CA ALA A 123 -4.76 35.70 11.21
C ALA A 123 -5.04 36.67 10.05
N ASP A 124 -4.84 36.22 8.81
CA ASP A 124 -5.12 36.99 7.59
C ASP A 124 -5.41 36.02 6.42
N LYS A 125 -6.17 36.47 5.42
CA LYS A 125 -6.45 35.70 4.20
C LYS A 125 -6.80 36.63 3.04
N ALA A 126 -6.28 36.34 1.85
CA ALA A 126 -6.52 37.16 0.66
C ALA A 126 -6.33 36.36 -0.65
N MET A 127 -6.89 36.87 -1.75
CA MET A 127 -6.51 36.48 -3.11
C MET A 127 -5.55 37.54 -3.67
N LEU A 128 -4.30 37.14 -3.90
CA LEU A 128 -3.23 38.00 -4.39
C LEU A 128 -3.14 37.93 -5.91
N SER A 129 -2.71 39.02 -6.56
CA SER A 129 -2.23 38.93 -7.96
C SER A 129 -0.91 38.15 -8.03
N SER A 130 -0.78 37.26 -9.00
CA SER A 130 0.48 36.52 -9.27
C SER A 130 0.82 36.47 -10.76
N GLY A 131 0.12 37.25 -11.57
CA GLY A 131 0.31 37.35 -13.01
C GLY A 131 1.59 38.07 -13.45
N SER A 132 1.91 37.93 -14.74
CA SER A 132 3.05 38.59 -15.40
C SER A 132 2.61 39.61 -16.46
N ASP A 133 3.50 40.56 -16.76
CA ASP A 133 3.41 41.51 -17.89
C ASP A 133 4.55 41.18 -18.89
N GLU A 134 4.43 40.02 -19.55
CA GLU A 134 5.49 39.43 -20.39
C GLU A 134 5.74 40.22 -21.68
N ASN A 135 4.66 40.60 -22.36
CA ASN A 135 4.67 41.47 -23.53
C ASN A 135 3.78 42.65 -23.21
N GLN A 136 4.23 43.88 -23.52
CA GLN A 136 3.61 45.14 -23.11
C GLN A 136 2.09 45.27 -23.40
N ASP A 137 1.46 44.32 -24.09
CA ASP A 137 0.03 44.30 -24.43
C ASP A 137 -0.76 43.09 -23.88
N THR A 138 -0.13 42.08 -23.26
CA THR A 138 -0.82 40.88 -22.74
C THR A 138 -0.55 40.68 -21.24
N LEU A 139 -1.54 40.96 -20.40
CA LEU A 139 -1.51 40.66 -18.97
C LEU A 139 -2.00 39.24 -18.73
N LYS A 140 -1.13 38.39 -18.20
CA LYS A 140 -1.54 37.08 -17.68
C LYS A 140 -2.22 37.31 -16.32
N LYS A 141 -3.51 37.05 -16.20
CA LYS A 141 -4.31 37.40 -15.00
C LYS A 141 -4.40 36.26 -14.00
N ASP A 142 -3.24 35.82 -13.52
CA ASP A 142 -3.22 34.77 -12.50
C ASP A 142 -3.40 35.35 -11.09
N THR A 143 -3.97 34.53 -10.22
CA THR A 143 -4.15 34.80 -8.79
C THR A 143 -3.56 33.70 -7.94
N THR A 144 -3.26 34.03 -6.69
CA THR A 144 -2.76 33.09 -5.68
C THR A 144 -3.57 33.28 -4.41
N ALA A 145 -4.10 32.20 -3.84
CA ALA A 145 -4.71 32.24 -2.53
C ALA A 145 -3.62 32.32 -1.46
N PHE A 146 -3.82 33.18 -0.47
CA PHE A 146 -2.92 33.41 0.65
C PHE A 146 -3.69 33.25 1.96
N VAL A 147 -3.09 32.52 2.90
CA VAL A 147 -3.60 32.35 4.26
C VAL A 147 -2.45 32.47 5.24
N LEU A 148 -2.62 33.27 6.28
CA LEU A 148 -1.69 33.41 7.39
C LEU A 148 -2.24 32.65 8.60
N LEU A 149 -1.58 31.55 8.98
CA LEU A 149 -1.99 30.74 10.12
C LEU A 149 -1.13 31.06 11.34
N ASN A 150 -1.77 31.26 12.49
CA ASN A 150 -1.13 31.23 13.79
C ASN A 150 -1.37 29.84 14.41
N ILE A 151 -0.34 28.99 14.41
CA ILE A 151 -0.44 27.60 14.87
C ILE A 151 0.19 27.50 16.25
N THR A 152 -0.57 27.00 17.21
CA THR A 152 -0.10 26.67 18.56
C THR A 152 -0.11 25.16 18.75
N SER A 153 1.04 24.58 19.12
CA SER A 153 1.18 23.13 19.27
C SER A 153 1.94 22.73 20.52
N ARG A 154 1.65 21.51 20.99
CA ARG A 154 2.35 20.86 22.11
C ARG A 154 2.60 19.40 21.81
N MET A 155 3.84 18.94 21.99
CA MET A 155 4.26 17.54 21.82
C MET A 155 3.97 16.97 20.42
N LEU A 156 4.05 17.80 19.37
CA LEU A 156 3.99 17.36 17.98
C LEU A 156 5.39 17.24 17.38
N ASP A 157 5.62 16.17 16.64
CA ASP A 157 6.86 15.94 15.90
C ASP A 157 6.91 16.81 14.64
N ASN A 158 5.77 16.84 13.92
CA ASN A 158 5.59 17.63 12.72
C ASN A 158 4.13 18.04 12.55
N VAL A 159 3.91 19.08 11.74
CA VAL A 159 2.60 19.53 11.30
C VAL A 159 2.63 19.63 9.78
N THR A 160 1.65 19.05 9.12
CA THR A 160 1.45 19.22 7.68
C THR A 160 0.23 20.07 7.45
N VAL A 161 0.37 21.17 6.71
CA VAL A 161 -0.77 21.97 6.27
C VAL A 161 -0.95 21.83 4.77
N LYS A 162 -2.12 21.36 4.34
CA LYS A 162 -2.50 21.34 2.92
C LYS A 162 -3.59 22.38 2.70
N MET A 163 -3.41 23.16 1.65
CA MET A 163 -4.40 24.13 1.20
C MET A 163 -4.87 23.71 -0.19
N LYS A 164 -6.16 23.45 -0.29
CA LYS A 164 -6.84 23.09 -1.53
C LYS A 164 -7.84 24.18 -1.88
N VAL A 165 -7.94 24.52 -3.17
CA VAL A 165 -8.94 25.48 -3.66
C VAL A 165 -9.87 24.77 -4.62
N TYR A 166 -11.16 24.93 -4.37
CA TYR A 166 -12.24 24.34 -5.16
C TYR A 166 -13.11 25.43 -5.76
N ALA A 167 -13.69 25.16 -6.93
CA ALA A 167 -14.70 26.03 -7.52
C ALA A 167 -16.02 26.03 -6.73
N ARG A 168 -16.30 24.94 -5.99
CA ARG A 168 -17.52 24.74 -5.19
C ARG A 168 -17.16 24.44 -3.74
N GLN A 169 -18.09 24.74 -2.82
CA GLN A 169 -17.92 24.45 -1.40
C GLN A 169 -17.82 22.94 -1.21
N ALA A 170 -16.84 22.46 -0.43
CA ALA A 170 -16.76 21.04 -0.12
C ALA A 170 -17.76 20.68 1.00
N PRO A 171 -18.26 19.44 1.05
CA PRO A 171 -19.22 19.05 2.08
C PRO A 171 -18.65 19.11 3.49
N GLU A 172 -19.43 19.64 4.43
CA GLU A 172 -19.05 19.77 5.85
C GLU A 172 -19.76 18.77 6.75
N ASN A 173 -21.00 18.42 6.40
CA ASN A 173 -21.83 17.53 7.19
C ASN A 173 -21.81 16.12 6.61
N ILE A 174 -21.53 15.15 7.48
CA ILE A 174 -21.37 13.75 7.10
C ILE A 174 -22.45 12.94 7.83
N TYR A 175 -23.24 12.22 7.06
CA TYR A 175 -24.35 11.43 7.52
C TYR A 175 -24.12 9.96 7.16
N LEU A 176 -24.46 9.07 8.09
CA LEU A 176 -24.53 7.64 7.86
C LEU A 176 -25.99 7.23 7.85
N LEU A 177 -26.44 6.65 6.75
CA LEU A 177 -27.81 6.16 6.62
C LEU A 177 -27.96 4.82 7.37
N ASP A 178 -28.71 4.83 8.46
CA ASP A 178 -29.09 3.63 9.22
C ASP A 178 -30.39 3.06 8.66
N ILE A 179 -30.29 1.84 8.15
CA ILE A 179 -31.41 1.06 7.60
C ILE A 179 -31.37 -0.29 8.27
N PRO A 180 -32.53 -0.91 8.58
CA PRO A 180 -32.58 -2.25 9.16
C PRO A 180 -31.82 -3.24 8.28
N GLN A 181 -30.55 -3.47 8.60
CA GLN A 181 -29.69 -4.34 7.84
C GLN A 181 -30.16 -5.79 7.95
N MET A 182 -29.71 -6.64 7.03
CA MET A 182 -29.52 -8.05 7.35
C MET A 182 -28.43 -8.15 8.43
N ARG A 183 -28.82 -8.00 9.70
CA ARG A 183 -28.00 -7.93 10.93
C ARG A 183 -27.25 -9.23 11.26
N THR A 184 -26.62 -9.88 10.30
CA THR A 184 -25.89 -11.13 10.52
C THR A 184 -24.39 -10.94 10.75
N GLN A 185 -23.87 -9.70 10.88
CA GLN A 185 -22.44 -9.44 10.69
C GLN A 185 -21.77 -8.61 11.78
N ASP A 186 -20.72 -9.18 12.39
CA ASP A 186 -19.89 -8.57 13.43
C ASP A 186 -19.10 -7.33 12.92
N SER A 187 -18.92 -7.19 11.61
CA SER A 187 -18.11 -6.14 10.95
C SER A 187 -18.77 -4.75 10.92
N TYR A 188 -20.10 -4.66 10.86
CA TYR A 188 -20.77 -3.36 10.71
C TYR A 188 -20.62 -2.47 11.95
N SER A 189 -20.76 -3.05 13.15
CA SER A 189 -20.56 -2.30 14.39
C SER A 189 -19.13 -1.79 14.51
N GLU A 190 -18.15 -2.60 14.09
CA GLU A 190 -16.74 -2.17 14.01
C GLU A 190 -16.56 -1.01 13.01
N PHE A 191 -17.19 -1.10 11.84
CA PHE A 191 -17.17 -0.05 10.82
C PHE A 191 -17.71 1.28 11.35
N VAL A 192 -18.92 1.30 11.92
CA VAL A 192 -19.54 2.53 12.43
C VAL A 192 -18.69 3.15 13.55
N ASN A 193 -18.24 2.33 14.52
CA ASN A 193 -17.42 2.81 15.63
C ASN A 193 -16.06 3.35 15.14
N THR A 194 -15.42 2.66 14.21
CA THR A 194 -14.14 3.08 13.63
C THR A 194 -14.29 4.37 12.84
N LEU A 195 -15.30 4.44 11.95
CA LEU A 195 -15.56 5.59 11.10
C LEU A 195 -15.92 6.83 11.94
N SER A 196 -16.77 6.67 12.95
CA SER A 196 -17.09 7.72 13.91
C SER A 196 -15.84 8.18 14.67
N GLY A 197 -14.97 7.25 15.09
CA GLY A 197 -13.71 7.57 15.75
C GLY A 197 -12.74 8.35 14.86
N MET A 198 -12.64 7.98 13.58
CA MET A 198 -11.81 8.68 12.58
C MET A 198 -12.31 10.10 12.33
N PHE A 199 -13.61 10.31 12.10
CA PHE A 199 -14.16 11.67 11.94
C PHE A 199 -13.99 12.51 13.20
N THR A 200 -14.21 11.92 14.38
CA THR A 200 -14.01 12.61 15.66
C THR A 200 -12.55 13.04 15.84
N SER A 201 -11.59 12.23 15.37
CA SER A 201 -10.15 12.54 15.45
C SER A 201 -9.72 13.74 14.59
N ILE A 202 -10.53 14.11 13.59
CA ILE A 202 -10.31 15.30 12.75
C ILE A 202 -11.26 16.47 13.06
N GLY A 203 -12.01 16.37 14.17
CA GLY A 203 -12.96 17.41 14.60
C GLY A 203 -14.32 17.40 13.89
N THR A 204 -14.62 16.40 13.06
CA THR A 204 -15.89 16.26 12.35
C THR A 204 -16.80 15.24 13.06
N ARG A 205 -18.12 15.42 12.99
CA ARG A 205 -19.08 14.46 13.56
C ARG A 205 -19.73 13.63 12.46
N LEU A 206 -19.79 12.32 12.68
CA LEU A 206 -20.60 11.41 11.87
C LEU A 206 -22.02 11.35 12.46
N ASN A 207 -23.00 11.87 11.75
CA ASN A 207 -24.40 11.85 12.20
C ASN A 207 -25.10 10.60 11.65
N ILE A 208 -25.69 9.79 12.52
CA ILE A 208 -26.46 8.61 12.09
C ILE A 208 -27.92 9.03 11.91
N VAL A 209 -28.50 8.74 10.75
CA VAL A 209 -29.84 9.20 10.35
C VAL A 209 -30.64 8.08 9.69
N GLY A 210 -31.95 8.07 9.88
CA GLY A 210 -32.84 7.16 9.18
C GLY A 210 -33.31 7.72 7.83
N ILE A 211 -34.05 6.91 7.06
CA ILE A 211 -34.64 7.33 5.77
C ILE A 211 -35.56 8.57 5.94
N ALA A 212 -36.29 8.67 7.06
CA ALA A 212 -37.20 9.77 7.31
C ALA A 212 -36.47 11.12 7.53
N ASP A 213 -35.23 11.08 8.02
CA ASP A 213 -34.46 12.29 8.35
C ASP A 213 -33.78 12.90 7.11
N LEU A 214 -33.78 12.18 5.98
CA LEU A 214 -33.14 12.62 4.73
C LEU A 214 -33.70 13.95 4.19
N GLU A 215 -34.95 14.28 4.52
CA GLU A 215 -35.57 15.54 4.14
C GLU A 215 -34.87 16.73 4.81
N GLY A 216 -34.53 16.60 6.09
CA GLY A 216 -33.92 17.64 6.91
C GLY A 216 -32.40 17.83 6.70
N ILE A 217 -31.75 16.98 5.90
CA ILE A 217 -30.31 17.08 5.66
C ILE A 217 -29.99 18.35 4.88
N PRO A 218 -29.07 19.22 5.35
CA PRO A 218 -28.74 20.45 4.64
C PRO A 218 -28.07 20.15 3.28
N PRO A 219 -28.21 21.05 2.28
CA PRO A 219 -27.43 21.00 1.05
C PRO A 219 -25.92 20.84 1.30
N ASN A 220 -25.18 20.39 0.29
CA ASN A 220 -23.72 20.21 0.38
C ASN A 220 -23.30 19.30 1.56
N SER A 221 -24.01 18.19 1.73
CA SER A 221 -23.73 17.15 2.72
C SER A 221 -23.30 15.85 2.05
N VAL A 222 -22.61 14.98 2.79
CA VAL A 222 -22.32 13.60 2.36
C VAL A 222 -23.25 12.64 3.09
N ILE A 223 -23.87 11.72 2.36
CA ILE A 223 -24.65 10.60 2.91
C ILE A 223 -23.96 9.30 2.53
N ILE A 224 -23.54 8.52 3.52
CA ILE A 224 -22.92 7.21 3.35
C ILE A 224 -24.02 6.15 3.48
N VAL A 225 -24.15 5.29 2.47
CA VAL A 225 -25.19 4.25 2.37
C VAL A 225 -24.52 2.87 2.30
N PRO A 226 -24.20 2.25 3.45
CA PRO A 226 -23.50 0.98 3.53
C PRO A 226 -24.47 -0.22 3.58
N THR A 227 -25.43 -0.29 2.65
CA THR A 227 -26.56 -1.24 2.75
C THR A 227 -26.44 -2.48 1.86
N THR A 228 -25.39 -2.59 1.04
CA THR A 228 -25.21 -3.64 0.02
C THR A 228 -26.25 -3.64 -1.10
N TYR A 229 -27.52 -3.40 -0.82
CA TYR A 229 -28.58 -3.13 -1.79
C TYR A 229 -29.07 -1.71 -1.61
N ILE A 230 -29.36 -1.02 -2.71
CA ILE A 230 -29.84 0.36 -2.63
C ILE A 230 -31.21 0.40 -1.92
N PRO A 231 -31.47 1.36 -1.02
CA PRO A 231 -32.78 1.51 -0.41
C PRO A 231 -33.85 1.85 -1.45
N ALA A 232 -34.99 1.16 -1.40
CA ALA A 232 -36.09 1.35 -2.33
C ALA A 232 -36.67 2.78 -2.30
N SER A 233 -36.61 3.43 -1.13
CA SER A 233 -36.95 4.84 -0.94
C SER A 233 -36.10 5.80 -1.80
N LEU A 234 -34.80 5.52 -1.97
CA LEU A 234 -33.91 6.35 -2.79
C LEU A 234 -34.20 6.19 -4.29
N LEU A 235 -34.75 5.05 -4.71
CA LEU A 235 -35.20 4.82 -6.08
C LEU A 235 -36.61 5.36 -6.38
N GLY A 236 -37.32 5.88 -5.35
CA GLY A 236 -38.70 6.36 -5.47
C GLY A 236 -39.74 5.24 -5.61
N LEU A 237 -39.46 4.05 -5.05
CA LEU A 237 -40.38 2.90 -5.06
C LEU A 237 -41.26 2.83 -3.82
N GLU A 238 -40.92 3.59 -2.78
CA GLU A 238 -41.72 3.77 -1.58
C GLU A 238 -42.20 5.21 -1.49
N GLU A 239 -43.21 5.47 -0.66
CA GLU A 239 -43.65 6.83 -0.30
C GLU A 239 -42.51 7.58 0.41
N SER A 240 -41.61 8.16 -0.38
CA SER A 240 -40.51 9.03 0.00
C SER A 240 -40.34 10.07 -1.09
N GLN A 241 -40.37 11.35 -0.71
CA GLN A 241 -40.08 12.46 -1.62
C GLN A 241 -38.57 12.60 -1.89
N GLN A 242 -37.73 11.94 -1.07
CA GLN A 242 -36.28 12.01 -1.12
C GLN A 242 -35.73 10.87 -1.99
N THR A 243 -35.76 11.06 -3.30
CA THR A 243 -35.11 10.17 -4.26
C THR A 243 -33.64 10.57 -4.47
N LEU A 244 -32.83 9.71 -5.08
CA LEU A 244 -31.46 10.04 -5.51
C LEU A 244 -31.41 11.36 -6.28
N GLN A 245 -32.34 11.56 -7.22
CA GLN A 245 -32.43 12.77 -8.04
C GLN A 245 -32.73 14.02 -7.19
N THR A 246 -33.67 13.91 -6.25
CA THR A 246 -34.02 15.01 -5.34
C THR A 246 -32.83 15.39 -4.45
N LEU A 247 -32.14 14.40 -3.89
CA LEU A 247 -31.00 14.62 -3.00
C LEU A 247 -29.80 15.19 -3.76
N MET A 248 -29.42 14.60 -4.89
CA MET A 248 -28.33 15.10 -5.73
C MET A 248 -28.64 16.50 -6.29
N GLY A 249 -29.90 16.78 -6.66
CA GLY A 249 -30.34 18.11 -7.08
C GLY A 249 -30.18 19.19 -6.01
N ARG A 250 -30.08 18.82 -4.72
CA ARG A 250 -29.77 19.72 -3.60
C ARG A 250 -28.27 19.88 -3.36
N GLY A 251 -27.41 19.33 -4.22
CA GLY A 251 -25.96 19.32 -4.02
C GLY A 251 -25.48 18.29 -2.98
N ILE A 252 -26.30 17.30 -2.63
CA ILE A 252 -25.90 16.24 -1.70
C ILE A 252 -25.06 15.20 -2.45
N THR A 253 -23.96 14.79 -1.83
CA THR A 253 -23.14 13.66 -2.30
C THR A 253 -23.56 12.38 -1.59
N ILE A 254 -23.85 11.33 -2.35
CA ILE A 254 -24.26 10.03 -1.81
C ILE A 254 -23.14 9.03 -2.10
N ILE A 255 -22.55 8.45 -1.06
CA ILE A 255 -21.58 7.36 -1.17
C ILE A 255 -22.33 6.05 -0.95
N TYR A 256 -22.63 5.36 -2.04
CA TYR A 256 -23.29 4.07 -2.04
C TYR A 256 -22.25 2.94 -2.09
N ILE A 257 -22.36 2.01 -1.14
CA ILE A 257 -21.50 0.83 -1.05
C ILE A 257 -22.41 -0.38 -1.25
N GLY A 258 -22.37 -0.98 -2.44
CA GLY A 258 -23.22 -2.11 -2.70
C GLY A 258 -23.20 -2.63 -4.13
N LEU A 259 -24.21 -3.45 -4.41
CA LEU A 259 -24.48 -4.12 -5.67
C LEU A 259 -25.25 -3.21 -6.62
N PRO A 260 -25.38 -3.59 -7.91
CA PRO A 260 -26.20 -2.88 -8.87
C PRO A 260 -27.66 -2.73 -8.43
N PHE A 261 -28.37 -1.82 -9.09
CA PHE A 261 -29.74 -1.48 -8.72
C PHE A 261 -30.79 -2.48 -9.25
N ASP A 262 -30.39 -3.71 -9.58
CA ASP A 262 -31.28 -4.79 -9.99
C ASP A 262 -32.08 -5.39 -8.82
N ALA A 263 -31.72 -5.04 -7.58
CA ALA A 263 -32.50 -5.29 -6.38
C ALA A 263 -32.35 -4.13 -5.37
N ALA A 264 -33.39 -3.93 -4.56
CA ALA A 264 -33.42 -2.89 -3.53
C ALA A 264 -33.88 -3.44 -2.18
N ILE A 265 -33.39 -2.84 -1.10
CA ILE A 265 -33.85 -3.13 0.27
C ILE A 265 -35.03 -2.22 0.62
N MET A 266 -36.15 -2.83 1.02
CA MET A 266 -37.36 -2.15 1.45
C MET A 266 -37.26 -1.73 2.93
N LYS A 267 -38.13 -0.82 3.39
CA LYS A 267 -38.21 -0.40 4.81
C LYS A 267 -38.38 -1.56 5.80
N ASP A 268 -39.02 -2.66 5.38
CA ASP A 268 -39.22 -3.85 6.20
C ASP A 268 -38.01 -4.81 6.20
N GLY A 269 -36.91 -4.43 5.53
CA GLY A 269 -35.68 -5.21 5.41
C GLY A 269 -35.71 -6.29 4.33
N LYS A 270 -36.81 -6.46 3.59
CA LYS A 270 -36.88 -7.40 2.47
C LYS A 270 -36.14 -6.87 1.24
N ILE A 271 -35.55 -7.78 0.48
CA ILE A 271 -34.93 -7.47 -0.81
C ILE A 271 -35.92 -7.80 -1.91
N ASN A 272 -36.22 -6.82 -2.76
CA ASN A 272 -37.08 -6.99 -3.92
C ASN A 272 -36.32 -6.73 -5.21
N PRO A 273 -36.54 -7.52 -6.28
CA PRO A 273 -35.97 -7.25 -7.59
C PRO A 273 -36.57 -5.97 -8.18
N ILE A 274 -35.73 -5.17 -8.84
CA ILE A 274 -36.11 -3.89 -9.43
C ILE A 274 -36.05 -3.97 -10.96
N PRO A 275 -37.13 -3.61 -11.68
CA PRO A 275 -37.12 -3.56 -13.13
C PRO A 275 -36.11 -2.53 -13.68
N PRO A 276 -35.42 -2.81 -14.80
CA PRO A 276 -34.46 -1.89 -15.41
C PRO A 276 -34.96 -0.46 -15.60
N ALA A 277 -36.20 -0.30 -16.05
CA ALA A 277 -36.83 1.00 -16.27
C ALA A 277 -36.80 1.94 -15.04
N VAL A 278 -36.72 1.39 -13.82
CA VAL A 278 -36.65 2.18 -12.58
C VAL A 278 -35.29 2.81 -12.39
N TYR A 279 -34.20 2.10 -12.70
CA TYR A 279 -32.84 2.62 -12.53
C TYR A 279 -32.26 3.22 -13.82
N ASP A 280 -32.78 2.85 -14.99
CA ASP A 280 -32.42 3.45 -16.28
C ASP A 280 -32.71 4.96 -16.33
N LYS A 281 -33.68 5.44 -15.55
CA LYS A 281 -33.99 6.88 -15.41
C LYS A 281 -32.83 7.70 -14.81
N TYR A 282 -31.88 7.04 -14.15
CA TYR A 282 -30.66 7.67 -13.64
C TYR A 282 -29.50 7.59 -14.65
N GLY A 283 -29.74 7.09 -15.87
CA GLY A 283 -28.72 6.99 -16.92
C GLY A 283 -27.61 5.99 -16.59
N LEU A 284 -27.86 5.01 -15.72
CA LEU A 284 -26.85 4.04 -15.27
C LEU A 284 -27.00 2.72 -16.01
N GLN A 285 -25.93 2.26 -16.64
CA GLN A 285 -25.83 0.91 -17.19
C GLN A 285 -24.80 0.11 -16.39
N PHE A 286 -25.26 -1.00 -15.82
CA PHE A 286 -24.43 -1.91 -15.04
C PHE A 286 -23.97 -3.07 -15.91
N ASN A 287 -22.65 -3.20 -16.07
CA ASN A 287 -22.03 -4.26 -16.86
C ASN A 287 -21.35 -5.28 -15.93
N TYR A 288 -21.76 -6.55 -16.08
CA TYR A 288 -21.25 -7.68 -15.32
C TYR A 288 -20.25 -8.47 -16.18
N GLY A 289 -18.96 -8.38 -15.87
CA GLY A 289 -17.89 -9.05 -16.61
C GLY A 289 -16.52 -8.63 -16.08
N ALA A 290 -15.51 -9.49 -16.23
CA ALA A 290 -14.20 -9.40 -15.60
C ALA A 290 -13.66 -7.96 -15.49
N SER A 291 -13.27 -7.62 -14.26
CA SER A 291 -12.68 -6.36 -13.81
C SER A 291 -11.89 -5.65 -14.92
N PRO A 292 -12.14 -4.35 -15.22
CA PRO A 292 -11.13 -3.58 -15.91
C PRO A 292 -9.88 -3.66 -15.05
N ALA A 293 -8.83 -4.20 -15.66
CA ALA A 293 -7.51 -4.49 -15.13
C ALA A 293 -7.22 -3.83 -13.78
N TYR A 294 -6.68 -4.61 -12.84
CA TYR A 294 -5.70 -4.12 -11.87
C TYR A 294 -4.89 -3.02 -12.57
N ILE A 295 -5.23 -1.75 -12.33
CA ILE A 295 -4.63 -0.67 -13.09
C ILE A 295 -3.24 -0.57 -12.48
N ASP A 296 -2.25 -1.07 -13.21
CA ASP A 296 -0.80 -0.98 -12.98
C ASP A 296 -0.28 0.49 -12.87
N LEU A 297 -1.11 1.46 -12.46
CA LEU A 297 -0.80 2.90 -12.47
C LEU A 297 -0.71 3.57 -11.09
N VAL A 298 -0.41 2.85 -10.02
CA VAL A 298 0.10 3.52 -8.82
C VAL A 298 1.46 2.94 -8.46
N GLU A 299 2.51 3.68 -8.80
CA GLU A 299 3.94 3.47 -8.49
C GLU A 299 4.26 3.31 -6.99
N ASP A 300 3.26 3.15 -6.12
CA ASP A 300 3.42 2.99 -4.68
C ASP A 300 2.79 1.68 -4.19
N LEU A 301 3.28 0.55 -4.74
CA LEU A 301 2.97 -0.82 -4.29
C LEU A 301 3.17 -1.04 -2.79
N ASN A 302 3.85 -0.13 -2.10
CA ASN A 302 4.09 -0.19 -0.67
C ASN A 302 2.97 0.46 0.17
N ASN A 303 2.02 1.18 -0.44
CA ASN A 303 0.94 1.84 0.29
C ASN A 303 -0.33 2.08 -0.57
N PRO A 304 -1.02 1.03 -1.06
CA PRO A 304 -2.27 1.22 -1.79
C PRO A 304 -3.29 1.93 -0.88
N ARG A 305 -3.70 3.14 -1.29
CA ARG A 305 -4.57 4.03 -0.50
C ARG A 305 -5.98 3.47 -0.28
N PHE A 306 -6.41 2.53 -1.12
CA PHE A 306 -7.69 1.83 -1.02
C PHE A 306 -7.44 0.32 -1.11
N TYR A 307 -7.76 -0.40 -0.04
CA TYR A 307 -7.78 -1.86 -0.04
C TYR A 307 -9.24 -2.33 -0.18
N TYR A 308 -9.67 -2.77 -1.36
CA TYR A 308 -10.88 -3.58 -1.47
C TYR A 308 -10.76 -4.60 -2.60
N GLU A 309 -11.46 -5.73 -2.49
CA GLU A 309 -11.40 -6.82 -3.48
C GLU A 309 -11.97 -6.38 -4.85
N ASP A 310 -11.62 -7.08 -5.94
CA ASP A 310 -12.00 -6.73 -7.32
C ASP A 310 -13.44 -6.19 -7.47
N ASN A 311 -13.62 -5.18 -8.33
CA ASN A 311 -14.94 -4.64 -8.67
C ASN A 311 -15.89 -5.77 -9.16
N GLU A 312 -17.07 -5.90 -8.54
CA GLU A 312 -18.05 -6.92 -8.95
C GLU A 312 -18.77 -6.56 -10.26
N TYR A 313 -18.78 -5.27 -10.60
CA TYR A 313 -19.40 -4.73 -11.81
C TYR A 313 -18.76 -3.40 -12.22
N THR A 314 -19.03 -2.98 -13.45
CA THR A 314 -18.66 -1.66 -13.96
C THR A 314 -19.89 -0.84 -14.31
N ILE A 315 -19.74 0.48 -14.28
CA ILE A 315 -20.82 1.43 -14.59
C ILE A 315 -20.45 2.20 -15.85
N GLN A 316 -21.39 2.28 -16.79
CA GLN A 316 -21.31 3.15 -17.95
C GLN A 316 -22.48 4.13 -17.95
N ALA A 317 -22.24 5.33 -18.47
CA ALA A 317 -23.30 6.29 -18.73
C ALA A 317 -24.15 5.78 -19.90
N SER A 318 -25.45 5.62 -19.68
CA SER A 318 -26.41 5.53 -20.77
C SER A 318 -26.62 6.93 -21.31
N TYR A 319 -26.32 7.17 -22.58
CA TYR A 319 -26.60 8.44 -23.26
C TYR A 319 -28.12 8.68 -23.30
N THR A 320 -28.67 9.23 -22.23
CA THR A 320 -30.04 9.68 -22.18
C THR A 320 -30.10 11.13 -22.62
N HIS A 321 -30.99 11.43 -23.57
CA HIS A 321 -31.13 12.73 -24.24
C HIS A 321 -31.60 13.90 -23.32
N ALA A 322 -31.58 13.72 -22.00
CA ALA A 322 -32.16 14.65 -21.04
C ALA A 322 -31.30 14.81 -19.77
N GLY A 323 -30.09 15.37 -19.93
CA GLY A 323 -29.29 15.88 -18.79
C GLY A 323 -27.80 15.51 -18.84
N GLN A 324 -26.95 16.43 -18.38
CA GLN A 324 -25.50 16.28 -18.25
C GLN A 324 -25.14 15.29 -17.12
N ILE A 325 -25.44 14.00 -17.29
CA ILE A 325 -24.91 12.97 -16.39
C ILE A 325 -23.51 12.62 -16.86
N THR A 326 -22.52 12.90 -16.03
CA THR A 326 -21.13 12.49 -16.26
C THR A 326 -20.81 11.32 -15.34
N VAL A 327 -20.28 10.24 -15.93
CA VAL A 327 -19.75 9.10 -15.18
C VAL A 327 -18.23 9.13 -15.32
N SER A 328 -17.52 9.26 -14.21
CA SER A 328 -16.06 9.22 -14.17
C SER A 328 -15.58 8.16 -13.19
N VAL A 329 -14.39 7.61 -13.41
CA VAL A 329 -13.72 6.71 -12.46
C VAL A 329 -12.81 7.58 -11.59
N LEU A 330 -12.98 7.51 -10.27
CA LEU A 330 -12.17 8.29 -9.35
C LEU A 330 -10.76 7.67 -9.24
N ASN A 331 -9.75 8.41 -9.70
CA ASN A 331 -8.31 8.17 -9.46
C ASN A 331 -7.84 6.72 -9.69
N GLY A 332 -8.45 6.01 -10.66
CA GLY A 332 -8.10 4.63 -10.99
C GLY A 332 -8.50 3.59 -9.94
N TYR A 333 -9.27 3.97 -8.90
CA TYR A 333 -9.64 3.07 -7.80
C TYR A 333 -10.75 2.09 -8.14
N GLY A 334 -11.35 2.18 -9.34
CA GLY A 334 -12.55 1.40 -9.64
C GLY A 334 -13.81 1.88 -8.93
N ILE A 335 -13.76 3.03 -8.26
CA ILE A 335 -14.91 3.74 -7.68
C ILE A 335 -15.48 4.68 -8.74
N TYR A 336 -16.80 4.68 -8.91
CA TYR A 336 -17.48 5.47 -9.93
C TYR A 336 -18.09 6.73 -9.31
N ASN A 337 -17.90 7.89 -9.95
CA ASN A 337 -18.63 9.11 -9.65
C ASN A 337 -19.66 9.36 -10.75
N VAL A 338 -20.91 9.53 -10.36
CA VAL A 338 -22.02 9.93 -11.22
C VAL A 338 -22.46 11.32 -10.78
N GLN A 339 -22.19 12.34 -11.58
CA GLN A 339 -22.59 13.71 -11.25
C GLN A 339 -23.97 14.05 -11.83
N MET A 340 -24.83 14.68 -11.02
CA MET A 340 -26.11 15.25 -11.47
C MET A 340 -26.30 16.62 -10.83
N GLY A 341 -26.16 17.67 -11.63
CA GLY A 341 -26.12 19.05 -11.12
C GLY A 341 -24.93 19.27 -10.19
N ASP A 342 -25.20 19.76 -8.98
CA ASP A 342 -24.19 19.97 -7.94
C ASP A 342 -23.95 18.75 -7.03
N GLY A 343 -24.81 17.74 -7.11
CA GLY A 343 -24.69 16.51 -6.33
C GLY A 343 -23.93 15.41 -7.07
N ASN A 344 -23.44 14.45 -6.28
CA ASN A 344 -22.68 13.32 -6.78
C ASN A 344 -23.21 12.02 -6.20
N LEU A 345 -23.21 10.94 -6.98
CA LEU A 345 -23.45 9.58 -6.53
C LEU A 345 -22.15 8.82 -6.74
N ILE A 346 -21.45 8.57 -5.63
CA ILE A 346 -20.19 7.83 -5.58
C ILE A 346 -20.53 6.37 -5.29
N ILE A 347 -20.19 5.48 -6.23
CA ILE A 347 -20.53 4.06 -6.15
C ILE A 347 -19.26 3.25 -5.96
N VAL A 348 -19.18 2.59 -4.81
CA VAL A 348 -18.20 1.53 -4.55
C VAL A 348 -18.83 0.22 -5.03
N PRO A 349 -18.35 -0.37 -6.14
CA PRO A 349 -19.08 -1.40 -6.89
C PRO A 349 -18.93 -2.80 -6.29
N GLN A 350 -19.26 -2.93 -5.01
CA GLN A 350 -19.13 -4.18 -4.27
C GLN A 350 -20.00 -4.18 -3.02
N ALA A 351 -20.48 -5.37 -2.64
CA ALA A 351 -21.16 -5.55 -1.36
C ALA A 351 -20.23 -5.19 -0.19
N PHE A 352 -20.77 -4.54 0.85
CA PHE A 352 -20.00 -4.08 2.02
C PHE A 352 -19.13 -5.20 2.63
N ASP A 353 -19.64 -6.43 2.70
CA ASP A 353 -18.92 -7.54 3.33
C ASP A 353 -17.94 -8.26 2.39
N GLY A 354 -18.14 -8.12 1.09
CA GLY A 354 -17.24 -8.65 0.07
C GLY A 354 -15.98 -7.78 -0.05
N ALA A 355 -16.17 -6.46 -0.05
CA ALA A 355 -15.11 -5.50 -0.33
C ALA A 355 -13.92 -5.56 0.60
N TRP A 356 -14.15 -5.78 1.89
CA TRP A 356 -13.10 -5.66 2.89
C TRP A 356 -12.80 -6.95 3.65
N LEU A 357 -13.06 -8.13 3.07
CA LEU A 357 -12.82 -9.42 3.73
C LEU A 357 -13.46 -9.48 5.14
N LYS A 358 -14.63 -8.84 5.32
CA LYS A 358 -15.32 -8.65 6.61
C LYS A 358 -14.58 -7.81 7.66
N SER A 359 -13.63 -6.96 7.25
CA SER A 359 -13.00 -5.98 8.14
C SER A 359 -13.77 -4.66 8.10
N GLY A 360 -14.54 -4.39 9.16
CA GLY A 360 -15.24 -3.11 9.31
C GLY A 360 -14.25 -1.95 9.43
N ARG A 361 -13.10 -2.19 10.07
CA ARG A 361 -12.02 -1.21 10.19
C ARG A 361 -11.43 -0.78 8.84
N ALA A 362 -11.17 -1.73 7.93
CA ALA A 362 -10.63 -1.41 6.60
C ALA A 362 -11.66 -0.65 5.75
N ALA A 363 -12.93 -1.06 5.81
CA ALA A 363 -14.04 -0.33 5.19
C ALA A 363 -14.11 1.11 5.70
N ALA A 364 -14.02 1.31 7.01
CA ALA A 364 -14.08 2.62 7.63
C ALA A 364 -12.91 3.50 7.17
N ALA A 365 -11.69 2.95 7.10
CA ALA A 365 -10.53 3.68 6.62
C ALA A 365 -10.70 4.16 5.17
N ASN A 366 -11.14 3.29 4.26
CA ASN A 366 -11.35 3.67 2.85
C ASN A 366 -12.44 4.73 2.70
N ILE A 367 -13.59 4.55 3.36
CA ILE A 367 -14.70 5.52 3.29
C ILE A 367 -14.32 6.84 3.95
N PHE A 368 -13.58 6.81 5.06
CA PHE A 368 -13.00 8.00 5.66
C PHE A 368 -12.08 8.73 4.67
N THR A 369 -11.15 8.03 4.02
CA THR A 369 -10.26 8.62 2.99
C THR A 369 -11.06 9.24 1.85
N LEU A 370 -12.09 8.54 1.37
CA LEU A 370 -12.95 9.04 0.29
C LEU A 370 -13.61 10.37 0.70
N VAL A 371 -14.15 10.47 1.91
CA VAL A 371 -14.79 11.69 2.43
C VAL A 371 -13.78 12.76 2.82
N ASP A 372 -12.61 12.41 3.35
CA ASP A 372 -11.60 13.39 3.74
C ASP A 372 -10.83 13.95 2.54
N GLU A 373 -10.56 13.17 1.50
CA GLU A 373 -9.86 13.65 0.32
C GLU A 373 -10.78 14.38 -0.66
N ILE A 374 -12.07 14.02 -0.69
CA ILE A 374 -13.12 14.56 -1.59
C ILE A 374 -12.69 14.49 -3.07
N PRO A 375 -12.31 13.29 -3.58
CA PRO A 375 -11.74 13.15 -4.93
C PRO A 375 -12.75 13.40 -6.06
N TRP A 376 -14.04 13.54 -5.74
CA TRP A 376 -15.09 13.86 -6.73
C TRP A 376 -15.28 15.36 -6.96
N LEU A 377 -14.61 16.22 -6.19
CA LEU A 377 -14.56 17.65 -6.47
C LEU A 377 -13.27 17.99 -7.22
N ASP A 378 -13.42 18.65 -8.36
CA ASP A 378 -12.28 19.14 -9.12
C ASP A 378 -11.50 20.19 -8.32
N GLU A 379 -10.30 19.82 -7.89
CA GLU A 379 -9.34 20.74 -7.27
C GLU A 379 -8.86 21.73 -8.33
N THR A 380 -9.06 23.03 -8.12
CA THR A 380 -8.47 24.06 -8.98
C THR A 380 -6.96 24.13 -8.75
N ILE A 381 -6.54 24.02 -7.49
CA ILE A 381 -5.13 23.95 -7.11
C ILE A 381 -4.95 23.32 -5.71
N SER A 382 -3.81 22.68 -5.48
CA SER A 382 -3.47 21.94 -4.27
C SER A 382 -2.00 22.19 -3.89
N ASN A 383 -1.74 22.64 -2.67
CA ASN A 383 -0.39 22.83 -2.13
C ASN A 383 -0.26 22.18 -0.75
N SER A 384 0.91 21.63 -0.43
CA SER A 384 1.21 20.99 0.86
C SER A 384 2.47 21.57 1.48
N TYR A 385 2.41 21.89 2.76
CA TYR A 385 3.43 22.56 3.54
C TYR A 385 3.80 21.72 4.77
N PRO A 386 4.85 20.88 4.69
CA PRO A 386 5.35 20.16 5.85
C PRO A 386 6.18 21.11 6.73
N VAL A 387 5.86 21.14 8.03
CA VAL A 387 6.59 21.90 9.05
C VAL A 387 7.12 20.91 10.09
N TYR A 388 8.44 20.74 10.10
CA TYR A 388 9.14 19.92 11.09
C TYR A 388 9.32 20.71 12.38
N LEU A 389 8.70 20.26 13.46
CA LEU A 389 8.70 20.95 14.75
C LEU A 389 9.72 20.36 15.73
N GLY A 390 10.11 19.08 15.58
CA GLY A 390 11.11 18.46 16.44
C GLY A 390 10.69 18.40 17.91
N LYS A 391 9.42 18.10 18.20
CA LYS A 391 8.80 18.12 19.55
C LYS A 391 8.76 19.50 20.21
N TRP A 392 8.63 20.55 19.41
CA TRP A 392 8.52 21.91 19.90
C TRP A 392 7.15 22.19 20.55
N ASN A 393 7.17 23.08 21.56
CA ASN A 393 5.99 23.59 22.26
C ASN A 393 5.94 25.10 22.09
N GLY A 394 4.91 25.64 21.44
CA GLY A 394 4.76 27.09 21.26
C GLY A 394 3.79 27.47 20.16
N SER A 395 3.80 28.77 19.81
CA SER A 395 3.01 29.37 18.73
C SER A 395 3.90 29.95 17.63
N PHE A 396 3.59 29.67 16.37
CA PHE A 396 4.32 30.18 15.21
C PHE A 396 3.36 30.62 14.11
N ILE A 397 3.82 31.59 13.31
CA ILE A 397 3.08 32.11 12.17
C ILE A 397 3.57 31.43 10.90
N LEU A 398 2.65 30.80 10.17
CA LEU A 398 2.89 30.09 8.92
C LEU A 398 2.11 30.76 7.78
N PRO A 399 2.80 31.47 6.86
CA PRO A 399 2.17 31.95 5.64
C PRO A 399 2.08 30.80 4.63
N ILE A 400 0.91 30.65 4.02
CA ILE A 400 0.61 29.57 3.07
C ILE A 400 0.09 30.19 1.79
N TYR A 401 0.61 29.72 0.66
CA TYR A 401 0.27 30.21 -0.67
C TYR A 401 -0.20 29.05 -1.57
N THR A 402 -1.06 29.29 -2.53
CA THR A 402 -1.26 28.32 -3.63
C THR A 402 -0.23 28.53 -4.72
N GLN A 403 -0.17 27.64 -5.70
CA GLN A 403 0.35 28.03 -7.02
C GLN A 403 -0.61 29.04 -7.68
N ALA A 404 -0.15 29.67 -8.76
CA ALA A 404 -0.92 30.63 -9.53
C ALA A 404 -2.05 29.93 -10.34
N PHE A 405 -3.27 30.47 -10.30
CA PHE A 405 -4.45 29.96 -11.04
C PHE A 405 -5.35 31.12 -11.52
N GLU A 406 -6.17 30.88 -12.55
CA GLU A 406 -6.93 31.96 -13.23
C GLU A 406 -8.17 32.45 -12.48
N ALA A 407 -8.77 31.63 -11.62
CA ALA A 407 -10.04 31.96 -10.97
C ALA A 407 -9.89 33.08 -9.92
N LYS A 408 -10.72 34.12 -9.99
CA LYS A 408 -10.71 35.25 -9.03
C LYS A 408 -11.34 34.94 -7.66
N SER A 409 -11.92 33.76 -7.52
CA SER A 409 -12.58 33.30 -6.30
C SER A 409 -12.54 31.78 -6.21
N GLY A 410 -12.64 31.27 -5.00
CA GLY A 410 -12.75 29.84 -4.75
C GLY A 410 -13.02 29.53 -3.28
N TYR A 411 -13.44 28.32 -3.02
CA TYR A 411 -13.57 27.78 -1.67
C TYR A 411 -12.24 27.17 -1.27
N VAL A 412 -11.62 27.73 -0.23
CA VAL A 412 -10.38 27.21 0.33
C VAL A 412 -10.72 26.19 1.39
N ARG A 413 -10.13 25.00 1.27
CA ARG A 413 -10.13 23.97 2.30
C ARG A 413 -8.74 23.81 2.87
N LEU A 414 -8.60 24.02 4.17
CA LEU A 414 -7.37 23.79 4.92
C LEU A 414 -7.44 22.44 5.62
N VAL A 415 -6.38 21.67 5.47
CA VAL A 415 -6.18 20.35 6.07
C VAL A 415 -4.92 20.44 6.92
N ILE A 416 -5.07 20.51 8.24
CA ILE A 416 -3.95 20.64 9.17
C ILE A 416 -3.82 19.34 9.94
N ASP A 417 -2.77 18.58 9.70
CA ASP A 417 -2.49 17.30 10.36
C ASP A 417 -1.25 17.41 11.25
N GLY A 418 -1.43 17.24 12.55
CA GLY A 418 -0.35 17.16 13.53
C GLY A 418 -0.01 15.72 13.87
N TYR A 419 1.27 15.36 13.86
CA TYR A 419 1.73 14.00 14.11
C TYR A 419 2.47 13.90 15.44
N SER A 420 2.12 12.90 16.25
CA SER A 420 2.76 12.63 17.54
C SER A 420 2.68 11.14 17.86
N ASP A 421 3.83 10.46 17.96
CA ASP A 421 3.93 9.04 18.35
C ASP A 421 2.95 8.12 17.59
N GLY A 422 2.79 8.33 16.28
CA GLY A 422 1.91 7.55 15.40
C GLY A 422 0.42 7.90 15.46
N LYS A 423 0.03 8.90 16.27
CA LYS A 423 -1.32 9.49 16.25
C LYS A 423 -1.35 10.73 15.37
N ILE A 424 -2.48 10.92 14.69
CA ILE A 424 -2.76 12.10 13.87
C ILE A 424 -3.84 12.92 14.58
N LEU A 425 -3.57 14.20 14.79
CA LEU A 425 -4.55 15.20 15.19
C LEU A 425 -4.86 16.04 13.95
N GLY A 426 -6.01 15.79 13.33
CA GLY A 426 -6.43 16.52 12.14
C GLY A 426 -7.35 17.67 12.49
N MET A 427 -7.31 18.73 11.69
CA MET A 427 -8.31 19.79 11.66
C MET A 427 -8.63 20.12 10.21
N ARG A 428 -9.90 20.43 9.94
CA ARG A 428 -10.41 20.78 8.61
C ARG A 428 -11.17 22.09 8.72
N GLU A 429 -10.73 23.11 7.99
CA GLU A 429 -11.40 24.41 7.90
C GLU A 429 -11.79 24.68 6.46
N GLN A 430 -12.91 25.37 6.27
CA GLN A 430 -13.29 25.82 4.95
C GLN A 430 -13.83 27.25 4.97
N PHE A 431 -13.47 28.03 3.96
CA PHE A 431 -13.98 29.38 3.79
C PHE A 431 -13.94 29.81 2.32
N TYR A 432 -14.84 30.71 1.96
CA TYR A 432 -14.83 31.35 0.66
C TYR A 432 -13.79 32.46 0.61
N LEU A 433 -13.00 32.48 -0.46
CA LEU A 433 -12.12 33.59 -0.81
C LEU A 433 -12.54 34.18 -2.14
N GLN A 434 -12.65 35.50 -2.18
CA GLN A 434 -12.82 36.27 -3.39
C GLN A 434 -11.80 37.40 -3.40
N LYS A 435 -11.30 37.72 -4.58
CA LYS A 435 -10.48 38.91 -4.77
C LYS A 435 -11.30 40.16 -4.46
N GLY A 436 -11.05 40.75 -3.29
CA GLY A 436 -11.77 41.95 -2.82
C GLY A 436 -11.32 43.25 -3.48
N LEU A 437 -10.17 43.26 -4.18
CA LEU A 437 -9.60 44.43 -4.84
C LEU A 437 -9.64 44.25 -6.36
N GLU A 438 -10.23 45.21 -7.07
CA GLU A 438 -10.25 45.19 -8.54
C GLU A 438 -8.89 45.56 -9.15
N SER A 439 -8.04 46.24 -8.37
CA SER A 439 -6.70 46.62 -8.78
C SER A 439 -5.71 45.46 -8.66
N ASN A 440 -4.68 45.46 -9.52
CA ASN A 440 -3.72 44.37 -9.66
C ASN A 440 -2.30 44.90 -9.73
N ILE A 441 -1.35 44.16 -9.16
CA ILE A 441 0.08 44.39 -9.35
C ILE A 441 0.62 43.22 -10.19
N TYR A 442 1.34 43.53 -11.27
CA TYR A 442 1.99 42.56 -12.14
C TYR A 442 3.49 42.80 -12.12
N ILE A 443 4.27 41.74 -11.90
CA ILE A 443 5.72 41.81 -11.95
C ILE A 443 6.14 41.30 -13.34
N LYS A 444 7.01 42.03 -14.05
CA LYS A 444 7.26 41.83 -15.49
C LYS A 444 7.57 40.38 -15.90
N LYS A 445 8.30 39.63 -15.08
CA LYS A 445 8.69 38.23 -15.35
C LYS A 445 7.94 37.22 -14.46
N GLY A 446 6.79 37.60 -13.92
CA GLY A 446 6.06 36.82 -12.92
C GLY A 446 6.50 37.14 -11.49
N PRO A 447 5.94 36.44 -10.48
CA PRO A 447 6.09 36.80 -9.08
C PRO A 447 7.50 36.55 -8.52
N ILE A 448 8.33 35.78 -9.23
CA ILE A 448 9.69 35.44 -8.82
C ILE A 448 10.65 36.56 -9.20
N VAL A 449 11.35 37.10 -8.21
CA VAL A 449 12.25 38.25 -8.33
C VAL A 449 13.59 37.94 -7.70
N ILE A 450 14.67 38.41 -8.35
CA ILE A 450 16.02 38.38 -7.77
C ILE A 450 16.21 39.67 -6.96
N PRO A 451 16.72 39.61 -5.71
CA PRO A 451 16.95 40.81 -4.91
C PRO A 451 17.82 41.84 -5.63
N THR A 452 17.53 43.13 -5.43
CA THR A 452 18.25 44.24 -6.07
C THR A 452 19.73 44.25 -5.69
N TYR A 453 20.09 43.83 -4.47
CA TYR A 453 21.49 43.75 -4.04
C TYR A 453 22.27 42.60 -4.71
N VAL A 454 21.59 41.63 -5.33
CA VAL A 454 22.22 40.53 -6.09
C VAL A 454 22.39 40.91 -7.55
N ASN A 455 21.32 41.42 -8.19
CA ASN A 455 21.34 41.69 -9.63
C ASN A 455 21.70 43.14 -10.00
N ASN A 456 21.89 44.03 -9.02
CA ASN A 456 22.16 45.45 -9.20
C ASN A 456 21.17 46.14 -10.16
N GLY A 457 19.89 45.76 -10.08
CA GLY A 457 18.83 46.26 -10.94
C GLY A 457 17.49 46.29 -10.23
N ASP A 458 16.68 47.30 -10.58
CA ASP A 458 15.36 47.47 -10.03
C ASP A 458 14.36 46.54 -10.74
N THR A 459 13.40 46.04 -9.98
CA THR A 459 12.32 45.19 -10.49
C THR A 459 11.28 46.07 -11.16
N LYS A 460 10.86 45.68 -12.37
CA LYS A 460 9.80 46.38 -13.11
C LYS A 460 8.44 45.83 -12.72
N VAL A 461 7.58 46.71 -12.26
CA VAL A 461 6.23 46.43 -11.79
C VAL A 461 5.23 47.23 -12.64
N THR A 462 4.12 46.61 -13.01
CA THR A 462 2.99 47.24 -13.66
C THR A 462 1.82 47.26 -12.67
N LEU A 463 1.32 48.45 -12.36
CA LEU A 463 0.16 48.63 -11.50
C LEU A 463 -1.08 48.90 -12.36
N VAL A 464 -2.15 48.15 -12.13
CA VAL A 464 -3.47 48.35 -12.75
C VAL A 464 -4.41 48.78 -11.64
N ILE A 465 -4.79 50.06 -11.60
CA ILE A 465 -5.72 50.60 -10.60
C ILE A 465 -7.09 50.74 -11.27
N ASN A 466 -8.15 50.31 -10.59
CA ASN A 466 -9.51 50.42 -11.11
C ASN A 466 -10.48 50.95 -10.03
N GLU A 467 -10.15 52.10 -9.44
CA GLU A 467 -11.00 52.76 -8.47
C GLU A 467 -12.00 53.68 -9.15
N GLN A 468 -13.22 53.77 -8.60
CA GLN A 468 -14.24 54.69 -9.12
C GLN A 468 -13.95 56.17 -8.76
N SER A 469 -13.08 56.41 -7.78
CA SER A 469 -12.78 57.74 -7.26
C SER A 469 -11.83 58.54 -8.15
N GLN A 470 -12.16 59.81 -8.43
CA GLN A 470 -11.29 60.78 -9.13
C GLN A 470 -10.18 61.38 -8.24
N GLN A 471 -10.07 60.93 -6.99
CA GLN A 471 -9.05 61.45 -6.09
C GLN A 471 -7.65 61.06 -6.58
N GLN A 472 -6.73 62.01 -6.43
CA GLN A 472 -5.30 61.75 -6.55
C GLN A 472 -4.74 61.45 -5.17
N LYS A 473 -3.91 60.40 -5.07
CA LYS A 473 -3.30 59.98 -3.81
C LYS A 473 -1.83 59.67 -4.02
N LYS A 474 -1.01 59.99 -3.03
CA LYS A 474 0.36 59.47 -2.96
C LYS A 474 0.31 58.02 -2.48
N LEU A 475 0.88 57.11 -3.28
CA LEU A 475 0.89 55.68 -3.04
C LEU A 475 2.30 55.18 -2.74
N ASP A 476 2.39 54.21 -1.84
CA ASP A 476 3.62 53.54 -1.44
C ASP A 476 3.48 52.02 -1.65
N PHE A 477 4.57 51.37 -2.07
CA PHE A 477 4.73 49.93 -1.97
C PHE A 477 5.07 49.55 -0.53
N GLN A 478 4.42 48.50 -0.01
CA GLN A 478 4.78 47.85 1.24
C GLN A 478 5.07 46.38 1.00
N ILE A 479 6.19 45.90 1.53
CA ILE A 479 6.51 44.46 1.54
C ILE A 479 6.22 43.92 2.93
N LEU A 480 5.39 42.88 3.01
CA LEU A 480 5.02 42.24 4.26
C LEU A 480 5.60 40.83 4.35
N ASP A 481 6.24 40.54 5.48
CA ASP A 481 6.63 39.20 5.91
C ASP A 481 5.74 38.77 7.07
N ARG A 482 5.04 37.64 6.92
CA ARG A 482 4.14 37.07 7.94
C ARG A 482 3.17 38.10 8.55
N GLY A 483 2.62 38.98 7.71
CA GLY A 483 1.69 40.04 8.11
C GLY A 483 2.33 41.31 8.69
N THR A 484 3.65 41.34 8.86
CA THR A 484 4.40 42.51 9.37
C THR A 484 5.05 43.26 8.21
N VAL A 485 4.91 44.58 8.17
CA VAL A 485 5.58 45.43 7.16
C VAL A 485 7.08 45.47 7.45
N ILE A 486 7.89 45.04 6.49
CA ILE A 486 9.36 45.01 6.60
C ILE A 486 10.07 46.03 5.70
N ASP A 487 9.39 46.52 4.66
CA ASP A 487 9.91 47.55 3.77
C ASP A 487 8.78 48.45 3.24
N THR A 488 9.10 49.72 2.96
CA THR A 488 8.16 50.68 2.39
C THR A 488 8.89 51.61 1.41
N GLN A 489 8.39 51.69 0.18
CA GLN A 489 8.97 52.47 -0.90
C GLN A 489 7.92 53.36 -1.57
N SER A 490 8.21 54.64 -1.78
CA SER A 490 7.32 55.54 -2.54
C SER A 490 7.17 55.06 -3.98
N LEU A 491 5.93 54.91 -4.46
CA LEU A 491 5.65 54.43 -5.82
C LEU A 491 6.03 55.48 -6.88
N SER A 492 5.76 56.74 -6.59
CA SER A 492 6.11 57.91 -7.41
C SER A 492 6.43 59.12 -6.53
N ASP A 493 7.07 60.14 -7.13
CA ASP A 493 7.36 61.40 -6.44
C ASP A 493 6.09 62.23 -6.19
N GLY A 494 5.10 62.14 -7.09
CA GLY A 494 3.82 62.85 -7.03
C GLY A 494 2.60 61.98 -6.68
N GLU A 495 1.42 62.59 -6.71
CA GLU A 495 0.13 61.89 -6.53
C GLU A 495 -0.31 61.20 -7.83
N ILE A 496 -0.97 60.05 -7.69
CA ILE A 496 -1.44 59.22 -8.78
C ILE A 496 -2.96 59.31 -8.83
N ASN A 497 -3.51 59.51 -10.03
CA ASN A 497 -4.94 59.43 -10.26
C ASN A 497 -5.40 57.96 -10.19
N LEU A 498 -6.32 57.67 -9.27
CA LEU A 498 -6.82 56.32 -9.02
C LEU A 498 -7.75 55.78 -10.12
N GLN A 499 -8.20 56.62 -11.06
CA GLN A 499 -8.91 56.19 -12.27
C GLN A 499 -7.97 55.74 -13.41
N VAL A 500 -6.64 55.86 -13.24
CA VAL A 500 -5.68 55.42 -14.26
C VAL A 500 -5.65 53.90 -14.31
N THR A 501 -6.11 53.34 -15.43
CA THR A 501 -6.29 51.89 -15.60
C THR A 501 -4.96 51.11 -15.59
N ARG A 502 -3.85 51.70 -16.03
CA ARG A 502 -2.56 51.00 -16.12
C ARG A 502 -1.36 51.95 -16.03
N ILE A 503 -0.44 51.66 -15.13
CA ILE A 503 0.83 52.35 -14.92
C ILE A 503 1.97 51.31 -15.09
N PRO A 504 2.56 51.21 -16.29
CA PRO A 504 3.58 50.20 -16.57
C PRO A 504 4.99 50.63 -16.14
N ASN A 505 5.88 49.64 -15.94
CA ASN A 505 7.33 49.81 -15.74
C ASN A 505 7.75 50.67 -14.53
N ILE A 506 6.97 50.66 -13.45
CA ILE A 506 7.38 51.26 -12.17
C ILE A 506 8.62 50.51 -11.66
N GLN A 507 9.66 51.25 -11.27
CA GLN A 507 10.90 50.67 -10.75
C GLN A 507 10.80 50.50 -9.24
N MET A 508 10.91 49.27 -8.77
CA MET A 508 10.85 48.89 -7.37
C MET A 508 12.17 48.24 -6.94
N LYS A 509 12.69 48.65 -5.78
CA LYS A 509 13.90 48.07 -5.20
C LYS A 509 13.50 46.96 -4.25
N VAL A 510 13.99 45.75 -4.47
CA VAL A 510 13.72 44.59 -3.62
C VAL A 510 14.94 44.33 -2.76
N VAL A 511 14.96 44.92 -1.57
CA VAL A 511 16.10 44.87 -0.63
C VAL A 511 15.80 43.98 0.56
N VAL A 512 14.89 43.01 0.39
CA VAL A 512 14.54 42.02 1.40
C VAL A 512 15.29 40.70 1.13
N PRO A 513 15.57 39.89 2.16
CA PRO A 513 16.18 38.57 1.99
C PRO A 513 15.33 37.64 1.10
N PRO A 514 15.90 36.52 0.61
CA PRO A 514 15.12 35.51 -0.08
C PRO A 514 13.97 34.96 0.78
N GLY A 515 12.80 34.82 0.19
CA GLY A 515 11.57 34.44 0.88
C GLY A 515 10.32 34.79 0.08
N VAL A 516 9.16 34.35 0.56
CA VAL A 516 7.86 34.67 -0.05
C VAL A 516 7.17 35.74 0.79
N TYR A 517 6.75 36.82 0.14
CA TYR A 517 6.21 38.03 0.76
C TYR A 517 4.90 38.46 0.08
N VAL A 518 4.18 39.36 0.75
CA VAL A 518 3.03 40.06 0.16
C VAL A 518 3.43 41.49 -0.17
N LEU A 519 3.35 41.84 -1.46
CA LEU A 519 3.51 43.22 -1.93
C LEU A 519 2.16 43.91 -1.91
N ARG A 520 2.05 45.06 -1.23
CA ARG A 520 0.84 45.88 -1.17
C ARG A 520 1.12 47.27 -1.75
N VAL A 521 0.09 47.88 -2.34
CA VAL A 521 0.08 49.30 -2.66
C VAL A 521 -0.91 49.98 -1.74
N VAL A 522 -0.44 50.95 -0.95
CA VAL A 522 -1.24 51.64 0.07
C VAL A 522 -1.10 53.16 -0.04
N ASP A 523 -2.05 53.91 0.53
CA ASP A 523 -1.87 55.35 0.80
C ASP A 523 -1.37 55.62 2.22
N LYS A 524 -1.17 56.91 2.54
CA LYS A 524 -0.85 57.39 3.90
C LYS A 524 -1.89 57.00 4.95
N GLY A 525 -3.14 56.79 4.56
CA GLY A 525 -4.23 56.33 5.41
C GLY A 525 -4.22 54.81 5.66
N LYS A 526 -3.24 54.08 5.09
CA LYS A 526 -3.13 52.62 5.09
C LYS A 526 -4.27 51.92 4.34
N HIS A 527 -4.99 52.63 3.48
CA HIS A 527 -5.95 52.02 2.59
C HIS A 527 -5.20 51.19 1.54
N THR A 528 -5.56 49.91 1.40
CA THR A 528 -4.90 49.00 0.45
C THR A 528 -5.64 49.03 -0.88
N TYR A 529 -4.94 49.40 -1.94
CA TYR A 529 -5.49 49.46 -3.30
C TYR A 529 -5.24 48.17 -4.06
N ALA A 530 -4.04 47.60 -3.97
CA ALA A 530 -3.67 46.39 -4.70
C ALA A 530 -2.74 45.50 -3.86
N GLN A 531 -2.78 44.20 -4.12
CA GLN A 531 -1.91 43.22 -3.47
C GLN A 531 -1.41 42.16 -4.47
N ALA A 532 -0.17 41.74 -4.32
CA ALA A 532 0.43 40.66 -5.11
C ALA A 532 1.38 39.78 -4.30
N LEU A 533 1.60 38.58 -4.84
CA LEU A 533 2.67 37.69 -4.39
C LEU A 533 4.01 38.24 -4.86
N LEU A 534 4.96 38.36 -3.93
CA LEU A 534 6.36 38.67 -4.24
C LEU A 534 7.23 37.52 -3.73
N ASP A 535 7.76 36.73 -4.64
CA ASP A 535 8.63 35.61 -4.32
C ASP A 535 10.09 35.99 -4.61
N VAL A 536 10.85 36.28 -3.57
CA VAL A 536 12.25 36.69 -3.70
C VAL A 536 13.12 35.45 -3.68
N SER A 537 13.68 35.07 -4.83
CA SER A 537 14.52 33.87 -4.94
C SER A 537 15.93 34.13 -4.41
N ASP A 538 16.51 33.10 -3.78
CA ASP A 538 17.95 33.04 -3.54
C ASP A 538 18.67 32.64 -4.84
N VAL A 539 19.99 32.86 -4.86
CA VAL A 539 20.87 32.39 -5.93
C VAL A 539 21.58 31.14 -5.47
N TYR A 540 21.40 30.07 -6.23
CA TYR A 540 22.08 28.79 -6.07
C TYR A 540 23.18 28.65 -7.11
N ILE A 541 24.30 28.10 -6.67
CA ILE A 541 25.45 27.82 -7.53
C ILE A 541 25.65 26.32 -7.48
N ALA A 542 25.52 25.67 -8.63
CA ALA A 542 25.75 24.26 -8.77
C ALA A 542 26.87 24.02 -9.77
N TYR A 543 27.59 22.90 -9.63
CA TYR A 543 28.48 22.45 -10.68
C TYR A 543 27.68 22.15 -11.94
N GLY A 544 28.19 22.60 -13.09
CA GLY A 544 27.50 22.38 -14.36
C GLY A 544 27.32 20.89 -14.64
N LYS A 545 26.13 20.46 -15.08
CA LYS A 545 25.76 19.05 -15.35
C LYS A 545 26.66 18.32 -16.39
N SER A 546 27.58 19.04 -17.04
CA SER A 546 28.55 18.53 -18.04
C SER A 546 29.98 18.50 -17.45
N PHE A 547 30.14 17.94 -16.25
CA PHE A 547 31.45 17.84 -15.61
C PHE A 547 32.17 16.57 -16.13
N ASP A 548 32.95 16.72 -17.22
CA ASP A 548 33.89 15.69 -17.65
C ASP A 548 35.14 15.78 -16.76
N ALA A 549 35.60 14.66 -16.20
CA ALA A 549 36.84 14.62 -15.42
C ALA A 549 38.05 15.20 -16.20
N ARG A 550 37.97 15.23 -17.54
CA ARG A 550 38.96 15.86 -18.43
C ARG A 550 38.98 17.38 -18.37
N ASP A 551 37.86 18.04 -18.04
CA ASP A 551 37.82 19.50 -17.85
C ASP A 551 38.53 19.89 -16.55
N TYR A 552 38.41 19.05 -15.51
CA TYR A 552 39.12 19.20 -14.24
C TYR A 552 40.65 19.11 -14.40
N ILE A 553 41.13 18.17 -15.23
CA ILE A 553 42.55 18.00 -15.58
C ILE A 553 43.10 19.23 -16.31
N LYS A 554 42.26 19.95 -17.07
CA LYS A 554 42.64 21.16 -17.82
C LYS A 554 42.51 22.45 -17.01
N GLY A 555 42.15 22.36 -15.72
CA GLY A 555 41.91 23.55 -14.88
C GLY A 555 40.67 24.33 -15.31
N VAL A 556 39.64 23.65 -15.82
CA VAL A 556 38.37 24.26 -16.25
C VAL A 556 37.29 23.98 -15.22
N PHE A 557 36.74 25.04 -14.62
CA PHE A 557 35.68 24.95 -13.61
C PHE A 557 34.42 25.62 -14.14
N LYS A 558 33.31 24.86 -14.23
CA LYS A 558 32.02 25.34 -14.76
C LYS A 558 30.96 25.30 -13.67
N PHE A 559 30.32 26.45 -13.43
CA PHE A 559 29.24 26.61 -12.48
C PHE A 559 27.98 27.10 -13.22
N ASP A 560 26.84 26.48 -12.94
CA ASP A 560 25.54 27.00 -13.34
C ASP A 560 24.99 27.88 -12.21
N VAL A 561 24.44 29.03 -12.58
CA VAL A 561 23.75 29.92 -11.65
C VAL A 561 22.25 29.70 -11.80
N MET A 562 21.62 29.24 -10.73
CA MET A 562 20.23 28.80 -10.71
C MET A 562 19.43 29.52 -9.63
N ASP A 563 18.12 29.55 -9.80
CA ASP A 563 17.19 29.91 -8.74
C ASP A 563 16.87 28.70 -7.85
N ARG A 564 15.98 28.88 -6.86
CA ARG A 564 15.60 27.80 -5.96
C ARG A 564 14.80 26.67 -6.63
N PHE A 565 14.30 26.90 -7.83
CA PHE A 565 13.54 25.94 -8.64
C PHE A 565 14.42 25.23 -9.68
N GLY A 566 15.71 25.59 -9.76
CA GLY A 566 16.67 25.02 -10.70
C GLY A 566 16.68 25.71 -12.07
N GLU A 567 15.94 26.81 -12.24
CA GLU A 567 15.93 27.60 -13.47
C GLU A 567 17.16 28.50 -13.53
N ARG A 568 17.73 28.64 -14.74
CA ARG A 568 18.96 29.43 -14.95
C ARG A 568 18.70 30.92 -14.75
N LEU A 569 19.44 31.54 -13.85
CA LEU A 569 19.37 32.97 -13.57
C LEU A 569 20.41 33.74 -14.35
N MET A 570 19.97 34.73 -15.12
CA MET A 570 20.86 35.70 -15.75
C MET A 570 21.22 36.77 -14.75
N LEU A 571 22.49 36.86 -14.36
CA LEU A 571 23.00 37.86 -13.43
C LEU A 571 23.82 38.92 -14.15
N ASN A 572 23.60 40.18 -13.79
CA ASN A 572 24.26 41.33 -14.42
C ASN A 572 25.74 41.44 -14.07
N ASP A 573 26.14 41.09 -12.84
CA ASP A 573 27.52 41.23 -12.35
C ASP A 573 27.83 40.16 -11.29
N VAL A 574 28.84 39.33 -11.57
CA VAL A 574 29.33 38.26 -10.68
C VAL A 574 30.84 38.29 -10.64
N LYS A 575 31.42 38.31 -9.44
CA LYS A 575 32.86 38.16 -9.21
C LYS A 575 33.15 36.83 -8.54
N VAL A 576 34.10 36.07 -9.05
CA VAL A 576 34.54 34.80 -8.45
C VAL A 576 35.95 34.96 -7.92
N MET A 577 36.14 34.62 -6.67
CA MET A 577 37.44 34.62 -5.98
C MET A 577 37.71 33.21 -5.48
N ILE A 578 38.95 32.74 -5.63
CA ILE A 578 39.35 31.39 -5.22
C ILE A 578 40.25 31.50 -3.99
N ASP A 579 39.96 30.73 -2.94
CA ASP A 579 40.72 30.66 -1.67
C ASP A 579 40.96 32.01 -0.99
N ASN A 580 40.04 32.96 -1.18
CA ASN A 580 40.19 34.36 -0.74
C ASN A 580 41.45 35.06 -1.29
N ASP A 581 42.00 34.59 -2.40
CA ASP A 581 43.12 35.22 -3.10
C ASP A 581 42.64 36.44 -3.90
N THR A 582 42.90 37.63 -3.38
CA THR A 582 42.53 38.90 -4.02
C THR A 582 43.25 39.14 -5.35
N ALA A 583 44.32 38.39 -5.66
CA ALA A 583 44.99 38.45 -6.96
C ALA A 583 44.27 37.62 -8.04
N LYS A 584 43.36 36.71 -7.67
CA LYS A 584 42.62 35.80 -8.58
C LYS A 584 41.12 36.08 -8.54
N VAL A 585 40.74 37.29 -8.95
CA VAL A 585 39.33 37.69 -9.07
C VAL A 585 38.91 37.67 -10.54
N TYR A 586 37.89 36.87 -10.85
CA TYR A 586 37.32 36.73 -12.18
C TYR A 586 35.97 37.44 -12.24
N GLU A 587 35.75 38.33 -13.20
CA GLU A 587 34.51 39.11 -13.32
C GLU A 587 33.70 38.66 -14.53
N PHE A 588 32.40 38.48 -14.32
CA PHE A 588 31.44 38.05 -15.34
C PHE A 588 30.25 38.99 -15.36
N LYS A 589 29.77 39.34 -16.56
CA LYS A 589 28.63 40.23 -16.75
C LYS A 589 27.59 39.61 -17.66
N GLY A 590 26.32 39.70 -17.25
CA GLY A 590 25.20 39.15 -18.01
C GLY A 590 25.36 37.66 -18.27
N VAL A 591 25.70 36.88 -17.25
CA VAL A 591 25.93 35.44 -17.37
C VAL A 591 24.92 34.63 -16.56
N ASN A 592 24.60 33.44 -17.05
CA ASN A 592 23.87 32.41 -16.31
C ASN A 592 24.70 31.15 -16.04
N ASN A 593 25.91 31.10 -16.60
CA ASN A 593 26.93 30.10 -16.35
C ASN A 593 28.29 30.79 -16.19
N ILE A 594 29.11 30.26 -15.30
CA ILE A 594 30.43 30.78 -14.98
C ILE A 594 31.44 29.71 -15.36
N ALA A 595 32.35 30.02 -16.27
CA ALA A 595 33.41 29.12 -16.68
C ALA A 595 34.77 29.76 -16.43
N LEU A 596 35.52 29.20 -15.50
CA LEU A 596 36.91 29.54 -15.26
C LEU A 596 37.79 28.61 -16.09
N TYR A 597 38.72 29.16 -16.86
CA TYR A 597 39.64 28.40 -17.69
C TYR A 597 41.07 28.58 -17.19
N GLU A 598 41.91 27.56 -17.39
CA GLU A 598 43.35 27.58 -17.09
C GLU A 598 43.67 27.92 -15.61
N VAL A 599 42.78 27.53 -14.68
CA VAL A 599 43.01 27.71 -13.25
C VAL A 599 43.80 26.51 -12.71
N HIS A 600 45.04 26.76 -12.32
CA HIS A 600 45.90 25.75 -11.70
C HIS A 600 45.75 25.79 -10.16
N LEU A 601 45.07 24.80 -9.60
CA LEU A 601 44.88 24.60 -8.17
C LEU A 601 45.67 23.36 -7.69
N SER A 602 46.06 23.35 -6.42
CA SER A 602 46.73 22.21 -5.77
C SER A 602 45.75 21.08 -5.45
N GLU A 603 46.23 19.88 -5.13
CA GLU A 603 45.36 18.82 -4.57
C GLU A 603 44.86 19.23 -3.18
N GLY A 604 43.55 19.15 -2.97
CA GLY A 604 42.91 19.50 -1.70
C GLY A 604 41.65 20.38 -1.85
N PRO A 605 41.04 20.75 -0.72
CA PRO A 605 39.84 21.58 -0.71
C PRO A 605 40.13 23.02 -1.13
N HIS A 606 39.34 23.52 -2.07
CA HIS A 606 39.37 24.89 -2.57
C HIS A 606 38.01 25.57 -2.37
N GLU A 607 38.03 26.85 -2.00
CA GLU A 607 36.82 27.64 -1.77
C GLU A 607 36.61 28.64 -2.92
N PHE A 608 35.50 28.51 -3.64
CA PHE A 608 35.06 29.48 -4.63
C PHE A 608 34.05 30.44 -3.99
N ALA A 609 34.44 31.70 -3.84
CA ALA A 609 33.60 32.78 -3.33
C ALA A 609 33.02 33.61 -4.49
N PHE A 610 31.70 33.50 -4.69
CA PHE A 610 30.94 34.19 -5.72
C PHE A 610 30.26 35.40 -5.12
N THR A 611 30.69 36.60 -5.51
CA THR A 611 30.14 37.87 -5.07
C THR A 611 29.24 38.47 -6.15
N PHE A 612 27.97 38.60 -5.83
CA PHE A 612 26.91 39.14 -6.69
C PHE A 612 26.65 40.61 -6.35
N GLY A 613 26.46 41.44 -7.37
CA GLY A 613 26.13 42.87 -7.21
C GLY A 613 27.12 43.66 -6.34
N GLY A 614 28.34 43.14 -6.16
CA GLY A 614 29.40 43.69 -5.31
C GLY A 614 29.20 43.58 -3.80
N ARG A 615 28.13 42.93 -3.30
CA ARG A 615 27.81 42.92 -1.86
C ARG A 615 27.38 41.57 -1.28
N TYR A 616 26.87 40.65 -2.09
CA TYR A 616 26.35 39.37 -1.61
C TYR A 616 27.25 38.22 -2.03
N THR A 617 27.88 37.54 -1.08
CA THR A 617 28.85 36.47 -1.37
C THR A 617 28.30 35.10 -0.99
N LYS A 618 28.28 34.15 -1.94
CA LYS A 618 28.09 32.72 -1.69
C LYS A 618 29.43 32.00 -1.81
N ARG A 619 29.68 31.02 -0.93
CA ARG A 619 30.89 30.22 -0.93
C ARG A 619 30.53 28.78 -1.29
N LEU A 620 31.32 28.19 -2.18
CA LEU A 620 31.22 26.79 -2.58
C LEU A 620 32.59 26.17 -2.36
N THR A 621 32.66 25.17 -1.48
CA THR A 621 33.89 24.42 -1.24
C THR A 621 33.84 23.15 -2.05
N ASP A 622 34.89 22.92 -2.84
CA ASP A 622 35.11 21.65 -3.55
C ASP A 622 36.42 21.02 -3.14
N GLU A 623 36.57 19.72 -3.35
CA GLU A 623 37.87 19.07 -3.22
C GLU A 623 38.48 18.80 -4.59
N TYR A 624 39.61 19.44 -4.87
CA TYR A 624 40.48 19.10 -6.00
C TYR A 624 41.19 17.79 -5.73
N ILE A 625 40.56 16.71 -6.18
CA ILE A 625 41.13 15.37 -6.18
C ILE A 625 41.79 15.15 -7.54
N ARG A 626 43.12 15.03 -7.52
CA ARG A 626 43.86 14.57 -8.70
C ARG A 626 43.38 13.14 -9.01
N PRO A 627 42.91 12.84 -10.23
CA PRO A 627 42.54 11.47 -10.58
C PRO A 627 43.79 10.58 -10.45
N ARG A 628 43.77 9.70 -9.45
CA ARG A 628 44.79 8.68 -9.26
C ARG A 628 44.61 7.64 -10.35
N PHE A 629 45.70 7.12 -10.91
CA PHE A 629 45.61 5.95 -11.78
C PHE A 629 45.25 4.74 -10.91
N GLU A 630 43.95 4.53 -10.68
CA GLU A 630 43.43 3.53 -9.75
C GLU A 630 43.96 2.12 -10.00
N LEU A 631 44.36 1.78 -11.23
CA LEU A 631 44.92 0.47 -11.55
C LEU A 631 46.29 0.20 -10.91
N ILE A 632 47.12 1.24 -10.71
CA ILE A 632 48.52 1.10 -10.28
C ILE A 632 48.75 1.76 -8.92
N GLU A 633 48.09 2.88 -8.66
CA GLU A 633 48.28 3.68 -7.44
C GLU A 633 47.36 3.24 -6.29
N ASN A 634 46.28 2.50 -6.58
CA ASN A 634 45.48 1.88 -5.53
C ASN A 634 46.19 0.59 -5.07
N PRO A 635 46.72 0.53 -3.83
CA PRO A 635 47.44 -0.64 -3.36
C PRO A 635 46.57 -1.90 -3.35
N VAL A 636 45.24 -1.78 -3.23
CA VAL A 636 44.30 -2.91 -3.32
C VAL A 636 44.25 -3.45 -4.76
N ASN A 637 44.11 -2.57 -5.76
CA ASN A 637 44.04 -2.99 -7.17
C ASN A 637 45.38 -3.56 -7.64
N PHE A 638 46.50 -2.93 -7.27
CA PHE A 638 47.83 -3.46 -7.54
C PHE A 638 48.03 -4.84 -6.89
N THR A 639 47.59 -5.00 -5.64
CA THR A 639 47.62 -6.30 -4.94
C THR A 639 46.72 -7.33 -5.62
N LEU A 640 45.52 -6.94 -6.09
CA LEU A 640 44.61 -7.83 -6.81
C LEU A 640 45.18 -8.27 -8.17
N ILE A 641 45.88 -7.38 -8.88
CA ILE A 641 46.58 -7.72 -10.14
C ILE A 641 47.71 -8.72 -9.85
N VAL A 642 48.51 -8.49 -8.81
CA VAL A 642 49.58 -9.42 -8.39
C VAL A 642 48.99 -10.77 -7.95
N ILE A 643 47.91 -10.77 -7.16
CA ILE A 643 47.20 -11.99 -6.76
C ILE A 643 46.68 -12.71 -7.99
N ALA A 644 46.01 -12.02 -8.92
CA ALA A 644 45.43 -12.62 -10.13
C ALA A 644 46.50 -13.29 -11.01
N ILE A 645 47.65 -12.64 -11.20
CA ILE A 645 48.81 -13.22 -11.91
C ILE A 645 49.32 -14.46 -11.16
N GLY A 646 49.38 -14.38 -9.82
CA GLY A 646 49.78 -15.50 -8.97
C GLY A 646 48.81 -16.69 -9.02
N THR A 647 47.51 -16.47 -8.93
CA THR A 647 46.49 -17.53 -9.00
C THR A 647 46.39 -18.12 -10.40
N PHE A 648 46.49 -17.33 -11.46
CA PHE A 648 46.54 -17.88 -12.83
C PHE A 648 47.80 -18.72 -13.06
N GLY A 649 48.97 -18.24 -12.61
CA GLY A 649 50.22 -18.99 -12.67
C GLY A 649 50.15 -20.31 -11.90
N ALA A 650 49.58 -20.28 -10.69
CA ALA A 650 49.37 -21.49 -9.89
C ALA A 650 48.34 -22.44 -10.52
N ALA A 651 47.20 -21.94 -10.99
CA ALA A 651 46.16 -22.76 -11.62
C ALA A 651 46.65 -23.44 -12.91
N PHE A 652 47.52 -22.79 -13.68
CA PHE A 652 48.13 -23.37 -14.87
C PHE A 652 49.11 -24.50 -14.54
N PHE A 653 49.89 -24.36 -13.46
CA PHE A 653 50.85 -25.38 -13.04
C PHE A 653 50.23 -26.56 -12.27
N PHE A 654 49.13 -26.35 -11.55
CA PHE A 654 48.51 -27.37 -10.69
C PHE A 654 47.30 -28.08 -11.29
N LYS A 655 46.94 -27.85 -12.56
CA LYS A 655 45.82 -28.51 -13.23
C LYS A 655 46.00 -30.04 -13.24
N PRO A 656 45.27 -30.83 -12.41
CA PRO A 656 45.39 -32.28 -12.42
C PRO A 656 44.69 -32.84 -13.65
N LYS A 657 45.26 -33.88 -14.28
CA LYS A 657 44.58 -34.60 -15.37
C LYS A 657 43.35 -35.32 -14.80
N GLU A 658 42.17 -34.89 -15.23
CA GLU A 658 40.88 -35.38 -14.73
C GLU A 658 40.72 -36.90 -14.91
N ARG A 659 40.31 -37.59 -13.83
CA ARG A 659 39.72 -38.93 -13.87
C ARG A 659 38.35 -38.85 -13.22
N LEU A 660 37.32 -39.24 -13.97
CA LEU A 660 35.92 -39.22 -13.52
C LEU A 660 35.65 -40.36 -12.55
N ILE A 661 35.10 -40.04 -11.37
CA ILE A 661 34.59 -41.00 -10.37
C ILE A 661 33.20 -40.51 -9.95
N TYR A 662 32.22 -41.41 -9.90
CA TYR A 662 30.86 -41.14 -9.43
C TYR A 662 30.61 -41.84 -8.10
N ASN A 663 30.01 -41.16 -7.13
CA ASN A 663 29.57 -41.70 -5.84
C ASN A 663 28.06 -41.44 -5.64
N LEU A 664 27.35 -42.41 -5.07
CA LEU A 664 25.95 -42.31 -4.66
C LEU A 664 25.89 -42.30 -3.13
N ASP A 665 25.22 -41.33 -2.52
CA ASP A 665 25.18 -41.11 -1.07
C ASP A 665 23.77 -41.37 -0.52
N ILE A 666 23.64 -42.17 0.54
CA ILE A 666 22.38 -42.38 1.28
C ILE A 666 22.70 -42.18 2.77
N PRO A 667 22.06 -41.23 3.47
CA PRO A 667 22.34 -40.98 4.88
C PRO A 667 21.53 -41.89 5.82
N ASP A 668 22.20 -42.42 6.86
CA ASP A 668 21.59 -43.09 8.02
C ASP A 668 21.11 -42.06 9.06
N PHE A 669 19.86 -42.17 9.51
CA PHE A 669 19.29 -41.31 10.56
C PHE A 669 19.49 -41.93 11.97
N PRO A 670 19.80 -41.13 13.02
CA PRO A 670 19.90 -41.61 14.39
C PRO A 670 18.50 -41.86 15.01
N PRO A 671 18.37 -42.81 15.97
CA PRO A 671 17.08 -43.11 16.60
C PRO A 671 16.63 -41.95 17.51
N VAL A 672 15.44 -41.42 17.23
CA VAL A 672 14.79 -40.41 18.08
C VAL A 672 14.29 -41.09 19.36
N MET A 673 14.77 -40.67 20.54
CA MET A 673 14.22 -41.13 21.82
C MET A 673 12.78 -40.60 21.98
N ALA A 674 11.79 -41.46 21.78
CA ALA A 674 10.37 -41.14 21.97
C ALA A 674 9.98 -41.24 23.45
N GLN A 675 9.59 -40.12 24.07
CA GLN A 675 9.00 -40.10 25.41
C GLN A 675 7.50 -40.44 25.33
N LYS A 676 7.02 -41.41 26.13
CA LYS A 676 5.59 -41.77 26.18
C LYS A 676 4.80 -40.74 27.01
N LEU A 677 3.79 -40.12 26.40
CA LEU A 677 2.87 -39.18 27.05
C LEU A 677 1.47 -39.81 27.17
N PHE A 678 0.83 -39.66 28.33
CA PHE A 678 -0.52 -40.19 28.59
C PHE A 678 -1.55 -39.06 28.54
N VAL A 679 -2.57 -39.18 27.67
CA VAL A 679 -3.66 -38.20 27.52
C VAL A 679 -4.97 -38.81 28.02
N LYS A 680 -5.77 -38.03 28.77
CA LYS A 680 -7.08 -38.49 29.27
C LYS A 680 -8.07 -38.65 28.12
N LYS A 681 -8.80 -39.77 28.10
CA LYS A 681 -9.86 -40.07 27.11
C LYS A 681 -10.90 -38.95 26.96
N SER A 682 -11.39 -38.40 28.08
CA SER A 682 -12.37 -37.31 28.07
C SER A 682 -11.84 -36.03 27.43
N ALA A 683 -10.54 -35.77 27.53
CA ALA A 683 -9.91 -34.61 26.90
C ALA A 683 -9.86 -34.74 25.38
N VAL A 684 -9.67 -35.97 24.86
CA VAL A 684 -9.68 -36.23 23.41
C VAL A 684 -11.10 -36.18 22.84
N LEU A 685 -12.10 -36.75 23.52
CA LEU A 685 -13.49 -36.68 23.06
C LEU A 685 -14.05 -35.24 23.15
N GLY A 686 -13.75 -34.52 24.25
CA GLY A 686 -14.16 -33.12 24.41
C GLY A 686 -13.53 -32.18 23.39
N LEU A 687 -12.43 -32.58 22.74
CA LEU A 687 -11.79 -31.81 21.70
C LEU A 687 -12.71 -31.62 20.48
N PHE A 688 -13.49 -32.63 20.11
CA PHE A 688 -14.42 -32.58 18.98
C PHE A 688 -15.46 -31.45 19.15
N ASN A 689 -16.05 -31.37 20.35
CA ASN A 689 -17.00 -30.32 20.71
C ASN A 689 -16.32 -28.95 20.82
N THR A 690 -15.10 -28.90 21.37
CA THR A 690 -14.34 -27.64 21.49
C THR A 690 -14.01 -27.07 20.12
N ILE A 691 -13.54 -27.91 19.19
CA ILE A 691 -13.23 -27.52 17.81
C ILE A 691 -14.50 -27.05 17.09
N ASN A 692 -15.60 -27.78 17.18
CA ASN A 692 -16.87 -27.36 16.59
C ASN A 692 -17.33 -26.00 17.14
N THR A 693 -17.24 -25.79 18.46
CA THR A 693 -17.55 -24.51 19.10
C THR A 693 -16.66 -23.37 18.58
N ASP A 694 -15.35 -23.57 18.51
CA ASP A 694 -14.39 -22.58 18.00
C ASP A 694 -14.68 -22.18 16.53
N TYR A 695 -15.14 -23.12 15.72
CA TYR A 695 -15.50 -22.88 14.31
C TYR A 695 -16.97 -22.44 14.11
N GLY A 696 -17.76 -22.34 15.18
CA GLY A 696 -19.19 -22.04 15.10
C GLY A 696 -20.01 -23.12 14.36
N TRP A 697 -19.54 -24.37 14.40
CA TRP A 697 -20.20 -25.55 13.83
C TRP A 697 -21.02 -26.28 14.89
N ALA A 698 -22.08 -26.94 14.45
CA ALA A 698 -22.83 -27.88 15.27
C ALA A 698 -22.63 -29.27 14.67
N ASN A 699 -22.17 -30.23 15.49
CA ASN A 699 -22.11 -31.65 15.17
C ASN A 699 -21.43 -31.98 13.82
N MET A 700 -20.44 -31.18 13.40
CA MET A 700 -19.77 -31.29 12.11
C MET A 700 -18.55 -32.23 12.19
N PRO A 701 -18.45 -33.26 11.32
CA PRO A 701 -17.28 -34.13 11.24
C PRO A 701 -15.98 -33.35 10.94
N LEU A 702 -14.86 -33.83 11.50
CA LEU A 702 -13.56 -33.16 11.49
C LEU A 702 -12.48 -33.97 10.76
N ARG A 703 -11.53 -33.29 10.14
CA ARG A 703 -10.33 -33.92 9.55
C ARG A 703 -9.30 -34.27 10.62
N ALA A 704 -8.45 -35.26 10.34
CA ALA A 704 -7.32 -35.61 11.20
C ALA A 704 -6.40 -34.39 11.48
N GLU A 705 -6.18 -33.52 10.50
CA GLU A 705 -5.38 -32.30 10.66
C GLU A 705 -5.99 -31.29 11.64
N GLU A 706 -7.32 -31.15 11.65
CA GLU A 706 -8.05 -30.27 12.57
C GLU A 706 -7.94 -30.81 14.01
N LEU A 707 -8.04 -32.13 14.18
CA LEU A 707 -7.81 -32.81 15.45
C LEU A 707 -6.37 -32.66 15.93
N LYS A 708 -5.38 -32.81 15.03
CA LYS A 708 -3.96 -32.59 15.31
C LYS A 708 -3.68 -31.17 15.78
N LYS A 709 -4.27 -30.17 15.10
CA LYS A 709 -4.18 -28.75 15.48
C LYS A 709 -4.82 -28.51 16.84
N GLY A 710 -6.01 -29.06 17.07
CA GLY A 710 -6.70 -28.97 18.34
C GLY A 710 -5.92 -29.58 19.50
N LEU A 711 -5.29 -30.74 19.31
CA LEU A 711 -4.43 -31.36 20.32
C LEU A 711 -3.23 -30.47 20.67
N ARG A 712 -2.62 -29.83 19.66
CA ARG A 712 -1.50 -28.90 19.86
C ARG A 712 -1.88 -27.64 20.62
N THR A 713 -3.05 -27.07 20.33
CA THR A 713 -3.45 -25.77 20.87
C THR A 713 -4.22 -25.86 22.18
N LYS A 714 -5.02 -26.92 22.37
CA LYS A 714 -5.94 -27.05 23.51
C LYS A 714 -5.44 -27.98 24.61
N LEU A 715 -4.53 -28.91 24.30
CA LEU A 715 -3.95 -29.79 25.32
C LEU A 715 -2.51 -29.40 25.61
N THR A 716 -2.25 -29.17 26.90
CA THR A 716 -0.89 -28.92 27.40
C THR A 716 -0.45 -30.07 28.30
N TYR A 717 0.84 -30.39 28.23
CA TYR A 717 1.50 -31.32 29.13
C TYR A 717 2.66 -30.58 29.80
N MET A 718 2.62 -30.43 31.13
CA MET A 718 3.59 -29.64 31.90
C MET A 718 3.77 -28.21 31.37
N GLY A 719 2.67 -27.56 30.98
CA GLY A 719 2.67 -26.19 30.45
C GLY A 719 3.15 -26.03 29.01
N LYS A 720 3.51 -27.12 28.32
CA LYS A 720 3.92 -27.10 26.90
C LYS A 720 2.84 -27.70 25.99
N PRO A 721 2.65 -27.18 24.76
CA PRO A 721 1.69 -27.71 23.81
C PRO A 721 2.06 -29.13 23.38
N LEU A 722 1.07 -30.01 23.26
CA LEU A 722 1.29 -31.41 22.88
C LEU A 722 1.40 -31.53 21.34
N VAL A 723 2.59 -31.86 20.84
CA VAL A 723 2.80 -32.13 19.41
C VAL A 723 2.68 -33.63 19.16
N ILE A 724 1.74 -34.02 18.31
CA ILE A 724 1.49 -35.41 17.92
C ILE A 724 1.78 -35.59 16.44
N GLY A 725 2.39 -36.71 16.06
CA GLY A 725 2.55 -37.14 14.66
C GLY A 725 1.33 -37.91 14.16
N ASP A 726 1.19 -38.03 12.84
CA ASP A 726 -0.02 -38.60 12.21
C ASP A 726 -0.28 -40.04 12.66
N TYR A 727 0.75 -40.88 12.67
CA TYR A 727 0.67 -42.27 13.16
C TYR A 727 0.11 -42.40 14.59
N ASN A 728 0.50 -41.51 15.50
CA ASN A 728 0.05 -41.56 16.89
C ASN A 728 -1.40 -41.07 17.03
N LEU A 729 -1.82 -40.11 16.20
CA LEU A 729 -3.20 -39.63 16.17
C LEU A 729 -4.13 -40.71 15.62
N GLU A 730 -3.78 -41.32 14.49
CA GLU A 730 -4.53 -42.45 13.89
C GLU A 730 -4.71 -43.57 14.91
N ARG A 731 -3.63 -43.96 15.60
CA ARG A 731 -3.72 -45.00 16.64
C ARG A 731 -4.67 -44.63 17.79
N ILE A 732 -4.78 -43.36 18.16
CA ILE A 732 -5.75 -42.91 19.17
C ILE A 732 -7.18 -43.02 18.61
N LEU A 733 -7.39 -42.58 17.38
CA LEU A 733 -8.68 -42.63 16.71
C LEU A 733 -9.14 -44.07 16.49
N ASP A 734 -8.26 -44.98 16.07
CA ASP A 734 -8.53 -46.42 15.94
C ASP A 734 -9.05 -47.04 17.25
N VAL A 735 -8.44 -46.67 18.38
CA VAL A 735 -8.87 -47.15 19.71
C VAL A 735 -10.25 -46.60 20.08
N LEU A 736 -10.58 -45.37 19.67
CA LEU A 736 -11.90 -44.77 19.91
C LEU A 736 -12.96 -45.35 18.96
N MET A 737 -12.60 -45.67 17.71
CA MET A 737 -13.45 -46.34 16.74
C MET A 737 -13.77 -47.78 17.14
N ALA A 738 -12.77 -48.54 17.60
CA ALA A 738 -12.97 -49.89 18.13
C ALA A 738 -13.94 -49.91 19.34
N LYS A 739 -14.06 -48.80 20.06
CA LYS A 739 -14.98 -48.61 21.19
C LYS A 739 -16.32 -47.99 20.80
N LYS A 740 -16.58 -47.75 19.50
CA LYS A 740 -17.80 -47.12 18.96
C LYS A 740 -18.11 -45.75 19.58
N GLN A 741 -17.08 -44.93 19.74
CA GLN A 741 -17.22 -43.57 20.29
C GLN A 741 -16.90 -42.49 19.27
N VAL A 742 -16.06 -42.83 18.32
CA VAL A 742 -15.76 -42.05 17.12
C VAL A 742 -16.09 -42.97 15.96
N GLU A 743 -16.62 -42.40 14.89
CA GLU A 743 -16.77 -43.08 13.61
C GLU A 743 -16.09 -42.24 12.52
N GLU A 744 -15.61 -42.91 11.47
CA GLU A 744 -14.94 -42.28 10.34
C GLU A 744 -15.72 -42.58 9.06
N HIS A 745 -15.90 -41.54 8.26
CA HIS A 745 -16.52 -41.65 6.94
C HIS A 745 -16.02 -40.53 6.03
N LEU A 746 -15.60 -40.86 4.80
CA LEU A 746 -14.98 -39.94 3.83
C LEU A 746 -13.74 -39.20 4.40
N GLN A 747 -12.92 -39.86 5.22
CA GLN A 747 -11.76 -39.27 5.92
C GLN A 747 -12.12 -38.19 6.96
N TYR A 748 -13.39 -38.09 7.34
CA TYR A 748 -13.86 -37.25 8.42
C TYR A 748 -14.23 -38.08 9.63
N TYR A 749 -13.79 -37.65 10.80
CA TYR A 749 -14.04 -38.26 12.09
C TYR A 749 -15.16 -37.52 12.82
N SER A 750 -16.10 -38.26 13.37
CA SER A 750 -17.26 -37.72 14.08
C SER A 750 -17.50 -38.47 15.39
N LEU A 751 -18.11 -37.82 16.37
CA LEU A 751 -18.60 -38.52 17.56
C LEU A 751 -19.85 -39.32 17.20
N THR A 752 -19.93 -40.57 17.64
CA THR A 752 -21.08 -41.45 17.36
C THR A 752 -22.41 -40.86 17.85
N GLU A 753 -22.38 -40.04 18.91
CA GLU A 753 -23.56 -39.37 19.47
C GLU A 753 -24.13 -38.24 18.58
N TRP A 754 -23.32 -37.65 17.68
CA TRP A 754 -23.77 -36.54 16.82
C TRP A 754 -24.79 -36.99 15.77
N ALA A 755 -24.57 -38.15 15.16
CA ALA A 755 -25.52 -38.73 14.20
C ALA A 755 -26.89 -39.01 14.86
N ALA A 756 -26.88 -39.46 16.13
CA ALA A 756 -28.09 -39.70 16.89
C ALA A 756 -28.82 -38.41 17.29
N ALA A 757 -28.08 -37.34 17.60
CA ALA A 757 -28.64 -36.06 18.02
C ALA A 757 -29.36 -35.32 16.87
N ASP A 758 -28.81 -35.34 15.67
CA ASP A 758 -29.35 -34.61 14.51
C ASP A 758 -30.36 -35.44 13.69
N GLY A 759 -30.55 -36.72 14.02
CA GLY A 759 -31.40 -37.64 13.25
C GLY A 759 -30.91 -37.85 11.82
N LYS A 760 -29.61 -37.67 11.57
CA LYS A 760 -28.95 -37.80 10.26
C LYS A 760 -27.90 -38.91 10.32
N SER A 761 -27.67 -39.61 9.21
CA SER A 761 -26.58 -40.58 9.16
C SER A 761 -25.22 -39.87 9.16
N LEU A 762 -24.18 -40.57 9.61
CA LEU A 762 -22.80 -40.09 9.49
C LEU A 762 -22.43 -39.78 8.03
N ARG A 763 -22.94 -40.60 7.10
CA ARG A 763 -22.76 -40.43 5.67
C ARG A 763 -23.26 -39.07 5.18
N PHE A 764 -24.46 -38.67 5.62
CA PHE A 764 -25.06 -37.37 5.31
C PHE A 764 -24.20 -36.22 5.83
N LEU A 765 -23.76 -36.30 7.10
CA LEU A 765 -22.93 -35.27 7.71
C LEU A 765 -21.57 -35.13 7.01
N SER A 766 -20.93 -36.25 6.65
CA SER A 766 -19.66 -36.24 5.94
C SER A 766 -19.77 -35.70 4.51
N MET A 767 -20.85 -36.01 3.77
CA MET A 767 -21.10 -35.40 2.45
C MET A 767 -21.33 -33.89 2.54
N GLY A 768 -22.09 -33.44 3.55
CA GLY A 768 -22.29 -32.01 3.83
C GLY A 768 -20.98 -31.30 4.17
N ARG A 769 -20.10 -31.96 4.93
CA ARG A 769 -18.77 -31.44 5.22
C ARG A 769 -17.89 -31.38 3.97
N ALA A 770 -17.88 -32.44 3.15
CA ALA A 770 -17.11 -32.47 1.93
C ALA A 770 -17.52 -31.36 0.95
N MET A 771 -18.83 -31.14 0.77
CA MET A 771 -19.32 -30.03 -0.04
C MET A 771 -18.95 -28.67 0.52
N ARG A 772 -19.02 -28.49 1.83
CA ARG A 772 -18.55 -27.27 2.49
C ARG A 772 -17.07 -27.02 2.16
N ASP A 773 -16.22 -28.04 2.26
CA ASP A 773 -14.80 -27.90 1.98
C ASP A 773 -14.53 -27.56 0.51
N ILE A 774 -15.28 -28.16 -0.43
CA ILE A 774 -15.25 -27.81 -1.86
C ILE A 774 -15.66 -26.34 -2.07
N CYS A 775 -16.74 -25.90 -1.42
CA CYS A 775 -17.23 -24.53 -1.54
C CYS A 775 -16.23 -23.53 -0.96
N LEU A 776 -15.59 -23.84 0.17
CA LEU A 776 -14.54 -23.02 0.75
C LEU A 776 -13.30 -22.95 -0.14
N LYS A 777 -12.86 -24.09 -0.69
CA LYS A 777 -11.73 -24.18 -1.63
C LYS A 777 -11.92 -23.29 -2.85
N TYR A 778 -13.14 -23.19 -3.37
CA TYR A 778 -13.46 -22.39 -4.55
C TYR A 778 -14.18 -21.07 -4.25
N ILE A 779 -14.30 -20.65 -2.99
CA ILE A 779 -14.95 -19.39 -2.58
C ILE A 779 -16.38 -19.28 -3.17
N ILE A 780 -17.15 -20.35 -3.07
CA ILE A 780 -18.55 -20.41 -3.50
C ILE A 780 -19.42 -20.07 -2.28
N LYS A 781 -20.41 -19.18 -2.44
CA LYS A 781 -21.36 -18.85 -1.36
C LYS A 781 -22.33 -20.01 -1.17
N PHE A 782 -22.55 -20.45 0.07
CA PHE A 782 -23.46 -21.57 0.37
C PHE A 782 -24.26 -21.38 1.68
N THR A 783 -25.43 -22.02 1.78
CA THR A 783 -26.24 -22.04 3.01
C THR A 783 -25.81 -23.16 3.97
N LYS A 784 -26.11 -22.99 5.26
CA LYS A 784 -25.90 -24.07 6.25
C LYS A 784 -26.77 -25.28 5.90
N GLY A 785 -26.19 -26.47 6.01
CA GLY A 785 -26.86 -27.73 5.66
C GLY A 785 -28.10 -28.00 6.53
N GLY A 786 -29.20 -28.46 5.93
CA GLY A 786 -30.33 -29.06 6.64
C GLY A 786 -31.43 -28.13 7.17
N GLY A 787 -31.45 -26.85 6.76
CA GLY A 787 -32.45 -25.85 7.22
C GLY A 787 -33.70 -25.69 6.35
N ASN A 788 -33.86 -26.45 5.26
CA ASN A 788 -34.98 -26.31 4.32
C ASN A 788 -35.51 -27.69 3.89
N ASP A 789 -36.83 -27.85 3.82
CA ASP A 789 -37.46 -29.11 3.40
C ASP A 789 -37.22 -29.46 1.92
N SER A 790 -36.81 -28.47 1.12
CA SER A 790 -36.70 -28.60 -0.35
C SER A 790 -35.27 -28.81 -0.84
N TYR A 791 -34.24 -28.51 -0.05
CA TYR A 791 -32.83 -28.76 -0.38
C TYR A 791 -31.98 -28.89 0.87
N ASP A 792 -30.89 -29.66 0.80
CA ASP A 792 -29.97 -29.80 1.92
C ASP A 792 -28.99 -28.62 2.00
N MET A 793 -28.51 -28.11 0.86
CA MET A 793 -27.61 -26.97 0.77
C MET A 793 -27.90 -26.18 -0.51
N MET A 794 -27.79 -24.85 -0.47
CA MET A 794 -27.91 -23.98 -1.65
C MET A 794 -26.56 -23.35 -1.94
N LEU A 795 -26.15 -23.31 -3.21
CA LEU A 795 -24.91 -22.72 -3.71
C LEU A 795 -25.21 -21.56 -4.64
N VAL A 796 -24.36 -20.54 -4.64
CA VAL A 796 -24.39 -19.45 -5.62
C VAL A 796 -23.07 -19.44 -6.39
N VAL A 797 -23.14 -19.78 -7.69
CA VAL A 797 -21.98 -19.89 -8.58
C VAL A 797 -22.10 -18.86 -9.71
N GLY A 798 -21.52 -17.69 -9.50
CA GLY A 798 -21.73 -16.51 -10.36
C GLY A 798 -23.20 -16.05 -10.29
N LYS A 799 -23.91 -16.07 -11.43
CA LYS A 799 -25.34 -15.69 -11.51
C LYS A 799 -26.31 -16.86 -11.33
N GLU A 800 -25.82 -18.09 -11.20
CA GLU A 800 -26.68 -19.29 -11.08
C GLU A 800 -26.80 -19.72 -9.62
N ILE A 801 -28.04 -19.94 -9.19
CA ILE A 801 -28.37 -20.58 -7.90
C ILE A 801 -28.49 -22.09 -8.15
N MET A 802 -27.76 -22.88 -7.38
CA MET A 802 -27.81 -24.34 -7.45
C MET A 802 -28.27 -24.94 -6.12
N CYS A 803 -29.21 -25.89 -6.16
CA CYS A 803 -29.71 -26.58 -4.96
C CYS A 803 -29.10 -27.98 -4.85
N VAL A 804 -28.35 -28.25 -3.78
CA VAL A 804 -27.72 -29.53 -3.51
C VAL A 804 -28.58 -30.35 -2.56
N ASN A 805 -28.82 -31.62 -2.91
CA ASN A 805 -29.42 -32.62 -2.05
C ASN A 805 -28.46 -33.80 -1.90
N PHE A 806 -28.34 -34.36 -0.71
CA PHE A 806 -27.43 -35.45 -0.40
C PHE A 806 -28.16 -36.79 -0.45
N PHE A 807 -27.64 -37.75 -1.22
CA PHE A 807 -28.24 -39.07 -1.33
C PHE A 807 -27.85 -39.98 -0.15
N ASP A 808 -28.69 -40.02 0.88
CA ASP A 808 -28.50 -40.82 2.10
C ASP A 808 -29.35 -42.09 2.12
N SER A 809 -29.22 -42.92 1.07
CA SER A 809 -29.91 -44.22 0.87
C SER A 809 -31.44 -44.22 0.73
N ASP A 810 -32.12 -43.11 1.02
CA ASP A 810 -33.56 -42.95 0.83
C ASP A 810 -33.91 -42.29 -0.53
N TYR A 811 -34.86 -42.89 -1.25
CA TYR A 811 -35.41 -42.35 -2.50
C TYR A 811 -36.39 -41.18 -2.26
N GLY A 812 -36.76 -40.89 -1.01
CA GLY A 812 -37.52 -39.71 -0.58
C GLY A 812 -36.88 -38.35 -0.92
N VAL A 813 -35.64 -38.34 -1.42
CA VAL A 813 -34.98 -37.15 -1.96
C VAL A 813 -35.49 -36.73 -3.35
N ILE A 814 -36.07 -37.66 -4.12
CA ILE A 814 -36.52 -37.40 -5.51
C ILE A 814 -37.62 -36.33 -5.57
N PRO A 815 -38.69 -36.37 -4.74
CA PRO A 815 -39.69 -35.31 -4.71
C PRO A 815 -39.09 -33.93 -4.37
N LYS A 816 -38.08 -33.86 -3.50
CA LYS A 816 -37.40 -32.61 -3.13
C LYS A 816 -36.63 -32.01 -4.31
N LEU A 817 -35.89 -32.85 -5.03
CA LEU A 817 -35.16 -32.47 -6.24
C LEU A 817 -36.09 -31.94 -7.34
N LEU A 818 -37.21 -32.62 -7.58
CA LEU A 818 -38.16 -32.25 -8.63
C LEU A 818 -38.85 -30.91 -8.32
N LYS A 819 -39.17 -30.64 -7.06
CA LYS A 819 -39.84 -29.40 -6.63
C LYS A 819 -39.06 -28.13 -7.02
N ASN A 820 -37.73 -28.16 -6.92
CA ASN A 820 -36.88 -26.99 -7.21
C ASN A 820 -36.33 -26.97 -8.64
N SER A 821 -36.48 -28.05 -9.40
CA SER A 821 -35.88 -28.20 -10.73
C SER A 821 -36.43 -27.26 -11.80
N HIS A 822 -37.55 -26.56 -11.53
CA HIS A 822 -38.11 -25.53 -12.40
C HIS A 822 -37.41 -24.18 -12.27
N ASP A 823 -37.05 -23.79 -11.06
CA ASP A 823 -36.50 -22.46 -10.74
C ASP A 823 -34.97 -22.47 -10.64
N TYR A 824 -34.38 -23.61 -10.27
CA TYR A 824 -32.95 -23.74 -9.99
C TYR A 824 -32.35 -25.01 -10.58
N ARG A 825 -31.06 -24.96 -10.92
CA ARG A 825 -30.31 -26.17 -11.26
C ARG A 825 -30.05 -26.96 -9.97
N SER A 826 -30.47 -28.21 -9.92
CA SER A 826 -30.31 -29.04 -8.73
C SER A 826 -29.18 -30.05 -8.90
N ILE A 827 -28.43 -30.30 -7.83
CA ILE A 827 -27.39 -31.32 -7.75
C ILE A 827 -27.86 -32.39 -6.78
N LEU A 828 -27.99 -33.64 -7.23
CA LEU A 828 -28.04 -34.79 -6.34
C LEU A 828 -26.61 -35.29 -6.16
N LEU A 829 -26.12 -35.16 -4.94
CA LEU A 829 -24.77 -35.53 -4.59
C LEU A 829 -24.73 -36.96 -4.05
N PHE A 830 -23.82 -37.75 -4.60
CA PHE A 830 -23.50 -39.09 -4.17
C PHE A 830 -22.13 -39.11 -3.51
N GLU A 831 -21.96 -40.01 -2.55
CA GLU A 831 -20.66 -40.26 -1.94
C GLU A 831 -19.63 -40.72 -2.97
N ASP A 832 -20.00 -41.73 -3.76
CA ASP A 832 -19.09 -42.47 -4.63
C ASP A 832 -19.79 -42.90 -5.94
N ARG A 833 -19.00 -43.38 -6.90
CA ARG A 833 -19.50 -43.80 -8.22
C ARG A 833 -20.41 -45.03 -8.16
N TRP A 834 -20.18 -45.96 -7.25
CA TRP A 834 -21.01 -47.15 -7.11
C TRP A 834 -22.42 -46.77 -6.66
N SER A 835 -22.53 -45.89 -5.65
CA SER A 835 -23.81 -45.34 -5.16
C SER A 835 -24.57 -44.60 -6.27
N LYS A 836 -23.86 -43.78 -7.05
CA LYS A 836 -24.43 -43.08 -8.22
C LYS A 836 -24.92 -44.07 -9.29
N ASN A 837 -24.11 -45.08 -9.65
CA ASN A 837 -24.46 -46.04 -10.69
C ASN A 837 -25.66 -46.91 -10.29
N ARG A 838 -25.70 -47.37 -9.03
CA ARG A 838 -26.85 -48.11 -8.49
C ARG A 838 -28.14 -47.29 -8.51
N PHE A 839 -28.05 -45.99 -8.24
CA PHE A 839 -29.19 -45.09 -8.39
C PHE A 839 -29.61 -44.95 -9.86
N MET A 840 -28.65 -44.84 -10.78
CA MET A 840 -28.90 -44.73 -12.22
C MET A 840 -29.56 -45.96 -12.83
N GLU A 841 -29.33 -47.17 -12.31
CA GLU A 841 -30.04 -48.38 -12.75
C GLU A 841 -31.57 -48.25 -12.64
N GLN A 842 -32.05 -47.43 -11.71
CA GLN A 842 -33.47 -47.16 -11.50
C GLN A 842 -34.08 -46.23 -12.56
N PHE A 843 -33.29 -45.64 -13.47
CA PHE A 843 -33.80 -44.82 -14.58
C PHE A 843 -34.58 -45.64 -15.62
N ASN A 844 -34.60 -46.96 -15.47
CA ASN A 844 -35.45 -47.88 -16.22
C ASN A 844 -36.86 -48.03 -15.62
N SER A 845 -37.11 -47.46 -14.44
CA SER A 845 -38.43 -47.46 -13.79
C SER A 845 -39.44 -46.61 -14.58
N THR A 846 -40.68 -47.08 -14.64
CA THR A 846 -41.82 -46.39 -15.28
C THR A 846 -42.59 -45.48 -14.32
N GLN A 847 -42.14 -45.35 -13.07
CA GLN A 847 -42.74 -44.43 -12.10
C GLN A 847 -42.62 -42.97 -12.55
N LYS A 848 -43.70 -42.19 -12.36
CA LYS A 848 -43.82 -40.81 -12.86
C LYS A 848 -42.67 -39.93 -12.39
N GLU A 849 -42.29 -40.02 -11.13
CA GLU A 849 -41.21 -39.27 -10.50
C GLU A 849 -39.85 -39.59 -11.14
N MET A 850 -39.59 -40.86 -11.45
CA MET A 850 -38.35 -41.29 -12.09
C MET A 850 -38.28 -40.88 -13.56
N VAL A 851 -39.41 -40.91 -14.27
CA VAL A 851 -39.50 -40.37 -15.64
C VAL A 851 -39.20 -38.87 -15.63
N MET A 852 -39.79 -38.11 -14.69
CA MET A 852 -39.53 -36.67 -14.55
C MET A 852 -38.08 -36.36 -14.17
N LEU A 853 -37.48 -37.17 -13.30
CA LEU A 853 -36.08 -37.03 -12.93
C LEU A 853 -35.16 -37.27 -14.13
N LYS A 854 -35.43 -38.31 -14.93
CA LYS A 854 -34.70 -38.64 -16.15
C LYS A 854 -34.77 -37.52 -17.17
N ILE A 855 -35.96 -36.94 -17.38
CA ILE A 855 -36.18 -35.80 -18.27
C ILE A 855 -35.35 -34.59 -17.79
N ASN A 856 -35.47 -34.20 -16.52
CA ASN A 856 -34.73 -33.05 -15.98
C ASN A 856 -33.21 -33.26 -15.95
N HIS A 857 -32.76 -34.51 -15.81
CA HIS A 857 -31.35 -34.86 -15.95
C HIS A 857 -30.84 -34.68 -17.39
N GLN A 858 -31.59 -35.16 -18.38
CA GLN A 858 -31.24 -34.99 -19.80
C GLN A 858 -31.19 -33.53 -20.24
N TYR A 859 -32.07 -32.69 -19.70
CA TYR A 859 -32.06 -31.23 -19.95
C TYR A 859 -31.05 -30.45 -19.10
N GLY A 860 -30.22 -31.12 -18.29
CA GLY A 860 -29.19 -30.46 -17.47
C GLY A 860 -29.74 -29.58 -16.32
N ARG A 861 -31.02 -29.78 -15.95
CA ARG A 861 -31.64 -29.13 -14.79
C ARG A 861 -31.31 -29.86 -13.49
N ILE A 862 -31.13 -31.18 -13.55
CA ILE A 862 -30.68 -32.00 -12.42
C ILE A 862 -29.35 -32.66 -12.77
N LEU A 863 -28.31 -32.34 -12.02
CA LEU A 863 -26.98 -32.93 -12.12
C LEU A 863 -26.85 -34.06 -11.09
N LEU A 864 -26.30 -35.18 -11.52
CA LEU A 864 -26.01 -36.33 -10.66
C LEU A 864 -24.50 -36.43 -10.53
N LEU A 865 -23.95 -36.01 -9.39
CA LEU A 865 -22.52 -35.86 -9.20
C LEU A 865 -22.07 -36.65 -7.97
N THR A 866 -20.91 -37.31 -8.05
CA THR A 866 -20.20 -37.75 -6.84
C THR A 866 -19.51 -36.56 -6.15
N VAL A 867 -19.04 -36.71 -4.92
CA VAL A 867 -18.22 -35.69 -4.23
C VAL A 867 -17.03 -35.25 -5.09
N ASP A 868 -16.28 -36.21 -5.66
CA ASP A 868 -15.14 -35.91 -6.54
C ASP A 868 -15.55 -35.22 -7.85
N GLU A 869 -16.67 -35.64 -8.45
CA GLU A 869 -17.19 -35.02 -9.67
C GLU A 869 -17.71 -33.60 -9.39
N ALA A 870 -18.25 -33.35 -8.20
CA ALA A 870 -18.66 -32.02 -7.77
C ALA A 870 -17.47 -31.09 -7.56
N ASP A 871 -16.36 -31.56 -6.96
CA ASP A 871 -15.10 -30.80 -6.84
C ASP A 871 -14.60 -30.39 -8.23
N LYS A 872 -14.56 -31.34 -9.17
CA LYS A 872 -14.14 -31.07 -10.55
C LYS A 872 -15.10 -30.11 -11.28
N PHE A 873 -16.41 -30.38 -11.24
CA PHE A 873 -17.43 -29.56 -11.89
C PHE A 873 -17.39 -28.10 -11.40
N LEU A 874 -17.36 -27.89 -10.08
CA LEU A 874 -17.33 -26.55 -9.52
C LEU A 874 -16.01 -25.82 -9.83
N SER A 875 -14.90 -26.55 -9.96
CA SER A 875 -13.62 -25.99 -10.40
C SER A 875 -13.67 -25.50 -11.86
N GLU A 876 -14.32 -26.26 -12.75
CA GLU A 876 -14.44 -25.94 -14.18
C GLU A 876 -15.41 -24.78 -14.42
N VAL A 877 -16.56 -24.77 -13.73
CA VAL A 877 -17.54 -23.68 -13.83
C VAL A 877 -16.96 -22.35 -13.34
N LYS A 878 -16.06 -22.37 -12.34
CA LYS A 878 -15.31 -21.18 -11.92
C LYS A 878 -14.19 -20.83 -12.91
N GLY A 879 -13.47 -21.84 -13.41
CA GLY A 879 -12.33 -21.68 -14.32
C GLY A 879 -12.67 -21.17 -15.72
N MET A 880 -13.84 -21.54 -16.27
CA MET A 880 -14.33 -21.03 -17.57
C MET A 880 -14.84 -19.58 -17.52
N ARG A 881 -14.89 -18.97 -16.33
CA ARG A 881 -15.34 -17.58 -16.11
C ARG A 881 -14.21 -16.65 -15.62
N LYS A 882 -12.98 -17.17 -15.50
CA LYS A 882 -11.75 -16.37 -15.55
C LYS A 882 -11.35 -16.21 -17.01
#